data_AF-A0A2M7UJ98-F1
#
_entry.id   AF-A0A2M7UJ98-F1
#
_cell.length_a   1.000
_cell.length_b   1.000
_cell.length_c   1.000
_cell.angle_alpha   90.00
_cell.angle_beta   90.00
_cell.angle_gamma   90.00
#
_symmetry.space_group_name_H-M   'P 1'
#
loop_
_entity.id
_entity.type
_entity.pdbx_description
1 polymer ?
#
loop_
_entity_poly.entity_id
_entity_poly.type
_entity_poly.pdbx_seq_one_letter_code
_entity_poly.pdbx_strand_id
1 'polypeptide(L)'
;MSQNQEQQKVLVIIDGHALLHRAYHALPPLATSQGVLISGAYGFFSVFLRMLAEIQPTHIVCCFDLAGPTFRHEKYKEYKAHRVKAPEELYQQLEIIKEVLSAFNVPIFTQQGFEADDLIGTIVAKLKNKPEVKIMIATGDLDTLQLVNNQVSIYTLGKGVNQSIIYTPDTVRKRFDLESEQMVDFKALKGDPSDNIPGVAGIGEKTAVGLLKEFNTLLGLYDKLESGETGSLKSGVIEKLLKNRDQAFFSRELSVIDRHVPIKFSLKNAKLAGYDIEEVKAIFKKYEFFSLLKRLSLPIVSRPAPKRSFAPHRMAQGLTDAQDDTTDKDKNSQKILEQIGSLANQNILSAKIARVERSLVPVINQMMNQGIKLEVDYLNQLSSELNSALVKLSEQIFKLVGRKFNLNSPQQLSEVLFSVLGISQKGVRKTPGGAISTSASELFKLRDQHPAINFLEQYRELAKLKSTYVDALPRLVNLKTGRLHARFNQLGTATGRLSCENPNLQNIPIRTKWGQAMRRAFVAEKGFKLLSADYSQIELRVAAILSRDEKMIAAFQQNLDIHKATAANIFNVNLENVSNSQRQIAKRLNFGILYGMGKRAFAVSAGVSLNEADQFIKEYFNDFQGVACYLEKTKDFAAKHGYVETLFGRRRLLPQVYSSVPFLQKSAERMAINMPIQGTAADLVKMAMVDLTAYINNDCRLVCQVHDELLFEVKSDIILKSSLIISRVLESVYNSPVRLKIDLKQGANWVDMESM
;
A
#
# COMPACT_ATOMS: atom_id res chain seq x y z
N MET A 1 4.02 -5.37 44.10
CA MET A 1 3.11 -4.24 43.86
C MET A 1 2.86 -4.15 42.37
N SER A 2 1.75 -4.72 41.91
CA SER A 2 1.37 -4.75 40.49
C SER A 2 0.65 -3.44 40.17
N GLN A 3 1.34 -2.50 39.52
CA GLN A 3 0.66 -1.37 38.87
C GLN A 3 0.18 -1.83 37.50
N ASN A 4 -1.13 -2.00 37.36
CA ASN A 4 -1.83 -2.04 36.08
C ASN A 4 -1.42 -0.79 35.29
N GLN A 5 -0.65 -0.93 34.22
CA GLN A 5 -0.53 0.11 33.21
C GLN A 5 -1.87 0.19 32.49
N GLU A 6 -2.72 1.16 32.85
CA GLU A 6 -3.91 1.50 32.07
C GLU A 6 -3.47 1.87 30.65
N GLN A 7 -3.94 1.10 29.68
CA GLN A 7 -3.68 1.32 28.26
C GLN A 7 -4.13 2.74 27.87
N GLN A 8 -3.21 3.53 27.32
CA GLN A 8 -3.45 4.93 26.95
C GLN A 8 -4.65 5.05 26.00
N LYS A 9 -5.62 5.91 26.34
CA LYS A 9 -6.84 6.09 25.54
C LYS A 9 -6.54 7.00 24.35
N VAL A 10 -6.90 6.56 23.15
CA VAL A 10 -6.84 7.37 21.92
C VAL A 10 -8.27 7.61 21.43
N LEU A 11 -8.67 8.88 21.35
CA LEU A 11 -9.93 9.35 20.77
C LEU A 11 -9.68 9.93 19.38
N VAL A 12 -10.39 9.43 18.38
CA VAL A 12 -10.45 10.03 17.05
C VAL A 12 -11.75 10.85 16.91
N ILE A 13 -11.63 12.09 16.43
CA ILE A 13 -12.77 12.96 16.12
C ILE A 13 -12.71 13.24 14.62
N ILE A 14 -13.68 12.75 13.85
CA ILE A 14 -13.73 12.94 12.40
C ILE A 14 -14.56 14.18 12.07
N ASP A 15 -14.01 15.03 11.21
CA ASP A 15 -14.75 16.06 10.50
C ASP A 15 -15.35 15.46 9.23
N GLY A 16 -16.67 15.23 9.27
CA GLY A 16 -17.39 14.53 8.21
C GLY A 16 -17.40 15.28 6.88
N HIS A 17 -17.68 16.58 6.90
CA HIS A 17 -17.81 17.37 5.67
C HIS A 17 -16.45 17.67 5.05
N ALA A 18 -15.46 18.12 5.84
CA ALA A 18 -14.15 18.43 5.26
C ALA A 18 -13.48 17.18 4.69
N LEU A 19 -13.64 16.02 5.34
CA LEU A 19 -13.08 14.77 4.85
C LEU A 19 -13.80 14.29 3.57
N LEU A 20 -15.13 14.42 3.49
CA LEU A 20 -15.89 14.12 2.28
C LEU A 20 -15.47 15.02 1.11
N HIS A 21 -15.44 16.34 1.30
CA HIS A 21 -15.02 17.28 0.26
C HIS A 21 -13.62 16.93 -0.27
N ARG A 22 -12.68 16.68 0.65
CA ARG A 22 -11.31 16.34 0.27
C ARG A 22 -11.23 15.00 -0.47
N ALA A 23 -12.00 14.00 -0.05
CA ALA A 23 -12.11 12.72 -0.74
C ALA A 23 -12.70 12.85 -2.15
N TYR A 24 -13.77 13.64 -2.30
CA TYR A 24 -14.46 13.88 -3.56
C TYR A 24 -13.57 14.52 -4.61
N HIS A 25 -12.78 15.54 -4.23
CA HIS A 25 -11.86 16.21 -5.16
C HIS A 25 -10.56 15.42 -5.41
N ALA A 26 -10.20 14.50 -4.52
CA ALA A 26 -8.98 13.70 -4.65
C ALA A 26 -9.14 12.47 -5.56
N LEU A 27 -10.37 12.05 -5.86
CA LEU A 27 -10.67 10.86 -6.64
C LEU A 27 -11.43 11.22 -7.92
N PRO A 28 -11.20 10.48 -9.03
CA PRO A 28 -12.05 10.60 -10.20
C PRO A 28 -13.50 10.20 -9.85
N PRO A 29 -14.50 10.64 -10.63
CA PRO A 29 -15.88 10.20 -10.46
C PRO A 29 -15.99 8.67 -10.50
N LEU A 30 -16.66 8.10 -9.49
CA LEU A 30 -16.94 6.67 -9.38
C LEU A 30 -18.43 6.54 -9.13
N ALA A 31 -19.10 5.67 -9.88
CA ALA A 31 -20.52 5.41 -9.74
C ALA A 31 -20.78 3.90 -9.58
N THR A 32 -21.88 3.55 -8.91
CA THR A 32 -22.38 2.17 -8.85
C THR A 32 -22.94 1.73 -10.20
N SER A 33 -23.24 0.44 -10.37
CA SER A 33 -23.94 -0.09 -11.54
C SER A 33 -25.31 0.57 -11.80
N GLN A 34 -25.92 1.15 -10.77
CA GLN A 34 -27.19 1.89 -10.83
C GLN A 34 -27.01 3.39 -11.11
N GLY A 35 -25.77 3.85 -11.36
CA GLY A 35 -25.47 5.24 -11.68
C GLY A 35 -25.35 6.18 -10.47
N VAL A 36 -25.37 5.66 -9.23
CA VAL A 36 -25.21 6.49 -8.02
C VAL A 36 -23.75 6.87 -7.84
N LEU A 37 -23.45 8.18 -7.78
CA LEU A 37 -22.10 8.66 -7.55
C LEU A 37 -21.64 8.37 -6.12
N ILE A 38 -20.48 7.74 -5.97
CA ILE A 38 -19.95 7.23 -4.69
C ILE A 38 -18.48 7.57 -4.46
N SER A 39 -17.83 8.35 -5.34
CA SER A 39 -16.39 8.66 -5.26
C SER A 39 -15.99 9.29 -3.93
N GLY A 40 -16.79 10.24 -3.42
CA GLY A 40 -16.58 10.91 -2.14
C GLY A 40 -16.73 9.96 -0.96
N ALA A 41 -17.82 9.20 -0.90
CA ALA A 41 -18.06 8.19 0.14
C ALA A 41 -16.98 7.09 0.14
N TYR A 42 -16.59 6.61 -1.05
CA TYR A 42 -15.52 5.63 -1.20
C TYR A 42 -14.18 6.16 -0.69
N GLY A 43 -13.83 7.40 -1.04
CA GLY A 43 -12.62 8.05 -0.55
C GLY A 43 -12.65 8.27 0.96
N PHE A 44 -13.80 8.69 1.50
CA PHE A 44 -14.01 8.84 2.95
C PHE A 44 -13.73 7.52 3.68
N PHE A 45 -14.36 6.40 3.26
CA PHE A 45 -14.15 5.11 3.92
C PHE A 45 -12.78 4.49 3.66
N SER A 46 -12.15 4.81 2.52
CA SER A 46 -10.74 4.46 2.29
C SER A 46 -9.82 5.07 3.35
N VAL A 47 -10.10 6.30 3.75
CA VAL A 47 -9.32 7.02 4.77
C VAL A 47 -9.70 6.55 6.16
N PHE A 48 -10.99 6.41 6.44
CA PHE A 48 -11.51 5.89 7.70
C PHE A 48 -10.88 4.54 8.07
N LEU A 49 -10.93 3.56 7.17
CA LEU A 49 -10.38 2.22 7.43
C LEU A 49 -8.86 2.24 7.61
N ARG A 50 -8.15 3.08 6.87
CA ARG A 50 -6.71 3.25 7.04
C ARG A 50 -6.39 3.87 8.40
N MET A 51 -7.11 4.93 8.76
CA MET A 51 -6.95 5.61 10.04
C MET A 51 -7.23 4.65 11.21
N LEU A 52 -8.27 3.82 11.12
CA LEU A 52 -8.50 2.78 12.13
C LEU A 52 -7.32 1.79 12.22
N ALA A 53 -6.72 1.40 11.10
CA ALA A 53 -5.58 0.49 11.08
C ALA A 53 -4.27 1.14 11.59
N GLU A 54 -4.01 2.40 11.25
CA GLU A 54 -2.79 3.14 11.64
C GLU A 54 -2.83 3.62 13.09
N ILE A 55 -3.99 4.12 13.54
CA ILE A 55 -4.14 4.78 14.85
C ILE A 55 -4.64 3.81 15.92
N GLN A 56 -5.38 2.76 15.54
CA GLN A 56 -6.02 1.81 16.44
C GLN A 56 -6.77 2.52 17.61
N PRO A 57 -7.73 3.42 17.29
CA PRO A 57 -8.36 4.24 18.30
C PRO A 57 -9.23 3.43 19.26
N THR A 58 -9.15 3.77 20.55
CA THR A 58 -10.03 3.22 21.58
C THR A 58 -11.42 3.86 21.58
N HIS A 59 -11.51 5.10 21.11
CA HIS A 59 -12.73 5.89 21.04
C HIS A 59 -12.80 6.62 19.71
N ILE A 60 -13.99 6.80 19.15
CA ILE A 60 -14.21 7.48 17.88
C ILE A 60 -15.55 8.20 17.87
N VAL A 61 -15.61 9.36 17.21
CA VAL A 61 -16.84 10.12 16.93
C VAL A 61 -16.72 10.83 15.58
N CYS A 62 -17.84 11.20 14.97
CA CYS A 62 -17.89 12.00 13.75
C CYS A 62 -18.80 13.22 13.93
N CYS A 63 -18.35 14.39 13.48
CA CYS A 63 -19.13 15.63 13.49
C CYS A 63 -19.55 16.01 12.07
N PHE A 64 -20.77 16.52 11.89
CA PHE A 64 -21.26 17.05 10.63
C PHE A 64 -21.94 18.40 10.85
N ASP A 65 -21.81 19.31 9.89
CA ASP A 65 -22.62 20.51 9.74
C ASP A 65 -24.09 20.17 9.48
N LEU A 66 -24.97 21.11 9.80
CA LEU A 66 -26.37 21.09 9.39
C LEU A 66 -26.66 22.24 8.43
N ALA A 67 -27.64 22.04 7.55
CA ALA A 67 -28.10 23.10 6.66
C ALA A 67 -28.71 24.25 7.48
N GLY A 68 -28.33 25.49 7.15
CA GLY A 68 -28.82 26.71 7.78
C GLY A 68 -27.68 27.70 8.07
N PRO A 69 -28.02 28.95 8.40
CA PRO A 69 -27.01 29.92 8.81
C PRO A 69 -26.38 29.51 10.14
N THR A 70 -25.09 29.79 10.27
CA THR A 70 -24.36 29.70 11.54
C THR A 70 -24.18 31.09 12.15
N PHE A 71 -23.73 31.17 13.39
CA PHE A 71 -23.44 32.47 14.02
C PHE A 71 -22.47 33.34 13.19
N ARG A 72 -21.57 32.72 12.39
CA ARG A 72 -20.67 33.44 11.47
C ARG A 72 -21.43 34.11 10.32
N HIS A 73 -22.43 33.43 9.75
CA HIS A 73 -23.27 33.98 8.70
C HIS A 73 -24.18 35.11 9.20
N GLU A 74 -24.60 35.04 10.46
CA GLU A 74 -25.37 36.11 11.12
C GLU A 74 -24.50 37.35 11.36
N LYS A 75 -23.24 37.15 11.75
CA LYS A 75 -22.28 38.24 12.01
C LYS A 75 -21.68 38.86 10.73
N TYR A 76 -21.48 38.06 9.68
CA TYR A 76 -20.90 38.51 8.42
C TYR A 76 -21.62 37.89 7.23
N LYS A 77 -22.45 38.67 6.54
CA LYS A 77 -23.30 38.19 5.45
C LYS A 77 -22.51 37.68 4.25
N GLU A 78 -21.34 38.25 4.01
CA GLU A 78 -20.45 37.85 2.93
C GLU A 78 -19.60 36.61 3.27
N TYR A 79 -19.68 36.08 4.50
CA TYR A 79 -18.99 34.85 4.90
C TYR A 79 -19.41 33.67 4.00
N LYS A 80 -18.43 33.01 3.36
CA LYS A 80 -18.63 31.92 2.38
C LYS A 80 -19.61 32.28 1.23
N ALA A 81 -19.96 33.55 1.01
CA ALA A 81 -20.99 33.95 0.06
C ALA A 81 -20.61 33.67 -1.41
N HIS A 82 -19.32 33.72 -1.75
CA HIS A 82 -18.78 33.38 -3.06
C HIS A 82 -18.47 31.88 -3.22
N ARG A 83 -18.69 31.07 -2.18
CA ARG A 83 -18.45 29.62 -2.24
C ARG A 83 -19.49 29.02 -3.17
N VAL A 84 -19.02 28.43 -4.28
CA VAL A 84 -19.89 27.69 -5.20
C VAL A 84 -20.59 26.60 -4.40
N LYS A 85 -21.93 26.58 -4.45
CA LYS A 85 -22.72 25.53 -3.78
C LYS A 85 -22.18 24.18 -4.23
N ALA A 86 -21.89 23.32 -3.26
CA ALA A 86 -21.37 22.01 -3.58
C ALA A 86 -22.39 21.25 -4.46
N PRO A 87 -21.92 20.41 -5.39
CA PRO A 87 -22.80 19.65 -6.28
C PRO A 87 -23.81 18.83 -5.47
N GLU A 88 -25.06 18.73 -5.93
CA GLU A 88 -26.11 17.99 -5.22
C GLU A 88 -25.71 16.51 -5.01
N GLU A 89 -24.92 15.98 -5.94
CA GLU A 89 -24.34 14.64 -5.93
C GLU A 89 -23.31 14.42 -4.80
N LEU A 90 -22.72 15.50 -4.25
CA LEU A 90 -21.87 15.42 -3.07
C LEU A 90 -22.72 15.23 -1.80
N TYR A 91 -23.81 16.00 -1.67
CA TYR A 91 -24.69 15.93 -0.50
C TYR A 91 -25.42 14.59 -0.40
N GLN A 92 -25.79 13.98 -1.53
CA GLN A 92 -26.37 12.62 -1.55
C GLN A 92 -25.43 11.57 -0.94
N GLN A 93 -24.11 11.78 -1.02
CA GLN A 93 -23.11 10.87 -0.44
C GLN A 93 -22.95 11.03 1.08
N LEU A 94 -23.42 12.13 1.68
CA LEU A 94 -23.39 12.29 3.15
C LEU A 94 -24.28 11.27 3.84
N GLU A 95 -25.46 10.99 3.28
CA GLU A 95 -26.39 10.01 3.86
C GLU A 95 -25.79 8.60 3.79
N ILE A 96 -25.09 8.27 2.70
CA ILE A 96 -24.31 7.03 2.57
C ILE A 96 -23.27 6.93 3.70
N ILE A 97 -22.57 8.03 3.98
CA ILE A 97 -21.54 8.05 5.02
C ILE A 97 -22.16 7.89 6.41
N LYS A 98 -23.25 8.58 6.72
CA LYS A 98 -23.95 8.44 8.00
C LYS A 98 -24.48 7.03 8.22
N GLU A 99 -25.07 6.41 7.18
CA GLU A 99 -25.56 5.03 7.21
C GLU A 99 -24.40 4.06 7.55
N VAL A 100 -23.29 4.18 6.83
CA VAL A 100 -22.13 3.32 7.05
C VAL A 100 -21.47 3.57 8.43
N LEU A 101 -21.28 4.82 8.84
CA LEU A 101 -20.71 5.14 10.17
C LEU A 101 -21.57 4.59 11.31
N SER A 102 -22.89 4.62 11.15
CA SER A 102 -23.83 4.03 12.11
C SER A 102 -23.62 2.52 12.22
N ALA A 103 -23.43 1.82 11.10
CA ALA A 103 -23.10 0.40 11.10
C ALA A 103 -21.75 0.09 11.76
N PHE A 104 -20.79 1.02 11.73
CA PHE A 104 -19.54 0.94 12.50
C PHE A 104 -19.70 1.30 14.00
N ASN A 105 -20.92 1.59 14.46
CA ASN A 105 -21.21 2.11 15.80
C ASN A 105 -20.44 3.41 16.12
N VAL A 106 -20.20 4.27 15.13
CA VAL A 106 -19.56 5.57 15.32
C VAL A 106 -20.63 6.61 15.70
N PRO A 107 -20.58 7.21 16.90
CA PRO A 107 -21.51 8.26 17.28
C PRO A 107 -21.35 9.50 16.40
N ILE A 108 -22.48 10.03 15.94
CA ILE A 108 -22.56 11.21 15.09
C ILE A 108 -23.07 12.42 15.90
N PHE A 109 -22.37 13.54 15.82
CA PHE A 109 -22.75 14.80 16.43
C PHE A 109 -23.08 15.85 15.35
N THR A 110 -24.22 16.51 15.53
CA THR A 110 -24.70 17.63 14.73
C THR A 110 -25.34 18.65 15.66
N GLN A 111 -25.25 19.94 15.33
CA GLN A 111 -25.91 21.01 16.08
C GLN A 111 -26.23 22.17 15.13
N GLN A 112 -27.48 22.62 15.11
CA GLN A 112 -27.90 23.75 14.28
C GLN A 112 -27.27 25.05 14.79
N GLY A 113 -26.87 25.93 13.89
CA GLY A 113 -26.25 27.23 14.21
C GLY A 113 -24.73 27.20 14.38
N PHE A 114 -24.12 26.02 14.34
CA PHE A 114 -22.68 25.80 14.55
C PHE A 114 -22.09 24.91 13.46
N GLU A 115 -20.80 25.04 13.20
CA GLU A 115 -20.08 24.20 12.24
C GLU A 115 -19.50 22.94 12.91
N ALA A 116 -19.12 21.94 12.12
CA ALA A 116 -18.44 20.73 12.56
C ALA A 116 -17.18 21.05 13.37
N ASP A 117 -16.45 22.10 13.00
CA ASP A 117 -15.26 22.55 13.71
C ASP A 117 -15.57 23.02 15.15
N ASP A 118 -16.71 23.67 15.38
CA ASP A 118 -17.14 24.14 16.70
C ASP A 118 -17.55 22.95 17.59
N LEU A 119 -18.18 21.94 17.01
CA LEU A 119 -18.48 20.67 17.67
C LEU A 119 -17.18 19.95 18.09
N ILE A 120 -16.19 19.87 17.19
CA ILE A 120 -14.86 19.30 17.45
C ILE A 120 -14.17 20.08 18.58
N GLY A 121 -14.12 21.40 18.48
CA GLY A 121 -13.52 22.28 19.49
C GLY A 121 -14.13 22.10 20.87
N THR A 122 -15.45 21.94 20.93
CA THR A 122 -16.18 21.69 22.18
C THR A 122 -15.85 20.32 22.79
N ILE A 123 -15.75 19.26 21.97
CA ILE A 123 -15.37 17.92 22.45
C ILE A 123 -13.94 17.94 23.01
N VAL A 124 -13.01 18.59 22.31
CA VAL A 124 -11.63 18.79 22.76
C VAL A 124 -11.60 19.54 24.09
N ALA A 125 -12.34 20.64 24.22
CA ALA A 125 -12.39 21.43 25.44
C ALA A 125 -12.92 20.63 26.65
N LYS A 126 -13.93 19.78 26.44
CA LYS A 126 -14.49 18.91 27.49
C LYS A 126 -13.51 17.84 27.99
N LEU A 127 -12.43 17.56 27.24
CA LEU A 127 -11.40 16.57 27.58
C LEU A 127 -10.07 17.19 28.00
N LYS A 128 -9.99 18.53 28.12
CA LYS A 128 -8.77 19.26 28.50
C LYS A 128 -8.18 18.78 29.84
N ASN A 129 -9.03 18.37 30.78
CA ASN A 129 -8.62 17.89 32.11
C ASN A 129 -8.36 16.37 32.15
N LYS A 130 -8.23 15.71 30.99
CA LYS A 130 -7.99 14.26 30.86
C LYS A 130 -6.73 13.97 30.03
N PRO A 131 -5.53 14.28 30.55
CA PRO A 131 -4.27 14.14 29.81
C PRO A 131 -3.95 12.70 29.39
N GLU A 132 -4.59 11.70 30.01
CA GLU A 132 -4.51 10.28 29.65
C GLU A 132 -5.19 9.95 28.31
N VAL A 133 -6.01 10.87 27.78
CA VAL A 133 -6.70 10.73 26.50
C VAL A 133 -5.96 11.52 25.42
N LYS A 134 -5.30 10.84 24.49
CA LYS A 134 -4.75 11.45 23.28
C LYS A 134 -5.86 11.64 22.25
N ILE A 135 -5.91 12.82 21.65
CA ILE A 135 -6.96 13.21 20.70
C ILE A 135 -6.34 13.35 19.32
N MET A 136 -6.92 12.66 18.34
CA MET A 136 -6.60 12.83 16.93
C MET A 136 -7.81 13.39 16.18
N ILE A 137 -7.68 14.58 15.61
CA ILE A 137 -8.73 15.18 14.78
C ILE A 137 -8.47 14.80 13.32
N ALA A 138 -9.38 14.06 12.70
CA ALA A 138 -9.28 13.68 11.30
C ALA A 138 -10.08 14.65 10.43
N THR A 139 -9.41 15.61 9.79
CA THR A 139 -10.06 16.64 8.97
C THR A 139 -9.31 16.95 7.67
N GLY A 140 -10.06 17.44 6.68
CA GLY A 140 -9.54 18.02 5.45
C GLY A 140 -9.21 19.51 5.58
N ASP A 141 -9.70 20.18 6.63
CA ASP A 141 -9.50 21.60 6.89
C ASP A 141 -8.27 21.85 7.79
N LEU A 142 -7.67 23.02 7.69
CA LEU A 142 -6.55 23.46 8.51
C LEU A 142 -6.98 24.43 9.63
N ASP A 143 -8.24 24.85 9.69
CA ASP A 143 -8.75 25.74 10.74
C ASP A 143 -8.63 25.14 12.15
N THR A 144 -8.73 23.82 12.27
CA THR A 144 -8.54 23.09 13.52
C THR A 144 -7.10 23.11 14.03
N LEU A 145 -6.11 23.63 13.28
CA LEU A 145 -4.72 23.76 13.74
C LEU A 145 -4.61 24.58 15.03
N GLN A 146 -5.57 25.48 15.28
CA GLN A 146 -5.71 26.25 16.52
C GLN A 146 -6.00 25.39 17.78
N LEU A 147 -6.30 24.10 17.61
CA LEU A 147 -6.57 23.14 18.69
C LEU A 147 -5.37 22.24 19.01
N VAL A 148 -4.33 22.21 18.16
CA VAL A 148 -3.17 21.33 18.30
C VAL A 148 -2.35 21.70 19.54
N ASN A 149 -1.99 20.70 20.34
CA ASN A 149 -1.16 20.83 21.54
C ASN A 149 -0.57 19.45 21.91
N ASN A 150 -0.02 19.29 23.12
CA ASN A 150 0.57 18.02 23.56
C ASN A 150 -0.44 16.85 23.68
N GLN A 151 -1.74 17.16 23.80
CA GLN A 151 -2.83 16.19 23.87
C GLN A 151 -3.50 15.98 22.50
N VAL A 152 -3.53 17.01 21.64
CA VAL A 152 -4.30 17.05 20.39
C VAL A 152 -3.38 17.10 19.18
N SER A 153 -3.60 16.19 18.23
CA SER A 153 -2.94 16.20 16.91
C SER A 153 -3.97 16.15 15.79
N ILE A 154 -3.63 16.62 14.59
CA ILE A 154 -4.52 16.56 13.43
C ILE A 154 -3.99 15.53 12.43
N TYR A 155 -4.87 14.64 11.99
CA TYR A 155 -4.63 13.70 10.90
C TYR A 155 -5.32 14.22 9.64
N THR A 156 -4.54 14.48 8.59
CA THR A 156 -5.07 14.96 7.31
C THR A 156 -4.52 14.17 6.13
N LEU A 157 -5.13 14.31 4.95
CA LEU A 157 -4.69 13.63 3.74
C LEU A 157 -3.50 14.34 3.09
N GLY A 158 -2.52 13.59 2.57
CA GLY A 158 -1.45 14.14 1.73
C GLY A 158 -1.94 14.47 0.32
N LYS A 159 -1.05 14.42 -0.68
CA LYS A 159 -1.48 14.50 -2.09
C LYS A 159 -2.20 13.19 -2.48
N GLY A 160 -3.53 13.18 -2.37
CA GLY A 160 -4.41 12.04 -2.65
C GLY A 160 -4.81 11.23 -1.40
N VAL A 161 -5.68 10.23 -1.57
CA VAL A 161 -6.24 9.43 -0.46
C VAL A 161 -5.25 8.43 0.17
N ASN A 162 -4.11 8.17 -0.47
CA ASN A 162 -3.15 7.12 -0.08
C ASN A 162 -1.97 7.58 0.78
N GLN A 163 -1.87 8.88 1.08
CA GLN A 163 -0.87 9.43 2.02
C GLN A 163 -1.58 10.15 3.17
N SER A 164 -1.06 10.05 4.39
CA SER A 164 -1.52 10.80 5.58
C SER A 164 -0.42 11.74 6.06
N ILE A 165 -0.81 12.88 6.64
CA ILE A 165 0.07 13.85 7.29
C ILE A 165 -0.50 14.07 8.69
N ILE A 166 0.37 14.03 9.72
CA ILE A 166 -0.03 14.30 11.10
C ILE A 166 0.58 15.64 11.52
N TYR A 167 -0.28 16.56 11.97
CA TYR A 167 0.13 17.82 12.59
C TYR A 167 0.16 17.70 14.12
N THR A 168 1.37 17.66 14.66
CA THR A 168 1.74 17.91 16.06
C THR A 168 2.28 19.34 16.21
N PRO A 169 2.43 19.89 17.44
CA PRO A 169 3.01 21.23 17.64
C PRO A 169 4.30 21.48 16.85
N ASP A 170 5.23 20.52 16.88
CA ASP A 170 6.50 20.62 16.15
C ASP A 170 6.32 20.73 14.64
N THR A 171 5.38 19.97 14.07
CA THR A 171 5.14 19.97 12.62
C THR A 171 4.34 21.20 12.16
N VAL A 172 3.51 21.78 13.03
CA VAL A 172 2.87 23.08 12.78
C VAL A 172 3.97 24.14 12.71
N ARG A 173 4.85 24.19 13.72
CA ARG A 173 5.99 25.11 13.76
C ARG A 173 6.91 24.96 12.55
N LYS A 174 7.26 23.73 12.16
CA LYS A 174 8.08 23.48 10.96
C LYS A 174 7.43 23.94 9.65
N ARG A 175 6.09 23.92 9.57
CA ARG A 175 5.36 24.26 8.33
C ARG A 175 5.08 25.75 8.21
N PHE A 176 4.59 26.36 9.29
CA PHE A 176 4.10 27.73 9.30
C PHE A 176 5.06 28.71 9.96
N ASP A 177 6.10 28.21 10.64
CA ASP A 177 7.04 29.02 11.40
C ASP A 177 6.35 29.83 12.53
N LEU A 178 5.21 29.30 13.00
CA LEU A 178 4.32 29.83 14.02
C LEU A 178 3.80 28.71 14.92
N GLU A 179 3.35 29.05 16.13
CA GLU A 179 2.67 28.13 17.05
C GLU A 179 1.20 27.93 16.67
N SER A 180 0.62 26.84 17.16
CA SER A 180 -0.80 26.51 16.95
C SER A 180 -1.74 27.61 17.46
N GLU A 181 -1.43 28.22 18.59
CA GLU A 181 -2.20 29.31 19.18
C GLU A 181 -2.20 30.58 18.30
N GLN A 182 -1.20 30.75 17.45
CA GLN A 182 -1.04 31.92 16.58
C GLN A 182 -1.78 31.77 15.24
N MET A 183 -2.32 30.59 14.94
CA MET A 183 -2.95 30.31 13.64
C MET A 183 -4.17 31.19 13.36
N VAL A 184 -4.96 31.50 14.40
CA VAL A 184 -6.12 32.38 14.28
C VAL A 184 -5.67 33.81 13.97
N ASP A 185 -4.68 34.31 14.69
CA ASP A 185 -4.15 35.66 14.49
C ASP A 185 -3.47 35.79 13.12
N PHE A 186 -2.83 34.72 12.64
CA PHE A 186 -2.28 34.65 11.29
C PHE A 186 -3.36 34.77 10.21
N LYS A 187 -4.48 34.04 10.39
CA LYS A 187 -5.65 34.13 9.49
C LYS A 187 -6.29 35.52 9.54
N ALA A 188 -6.37 36.13 10.73
CA ALA A 188 -6.89 37.49 10.92
C ALA A 188 -6.06 38.56 10.19
N LEU A 189 -4.73 38.44 10.21
CA LEU A 189 -3.84 39.39 9.54
C LEU A 189 -3.81 39.20 8.02
N LYS A 190 -3.71 37.95 7.54
CA LYS A 190 -3.59 37.63 6.11
C LYS A 190 -4.94 37.65 5.39
N GLY A 191 -6.01 37.34 6.09
CA GLY A 191 -7.31 36.99 5.52
C GLY A 191 -7.37 35.56 4.98
N ASP A 192 -8.57 35.11 4.68
CA ASP A 192 -8.85 33.83 4.05
C ASP A 192 -9.82 33.97 2.88
N PRO A 193 -9.29 33.95 1.64
CA PRO A 193 -10.10 33.98 0.44
C PRO A 193 -11.06 32.81 0.26
N SER A 194 -10.85 31.64 0.90
CA SER A 194 -11.76 30.51 0.76
C SER A 194 -13.10 30.77 1.45
N ASP A 195 -13.04 31.32 2.65
CA ASP A 195 -14.22 31.62 3.49
C ASP A 195 -14.68 33.08 3.41
N ASN A 196 -14.02 33.87 2.56
CA ASN A 196 -14.24 35.30 2.40
C ASN A 196 -13.88 36.10 3.65
N ILE A 197 -13.04 35.57 4.54
CA ILE A 197 -12.65 36.30 5.74
C ILE A 197 -11.65 37.39 5.32
N PRO A 198 -11.95 38.68 5.55
CA PRO A 198 -11.01 39.73 5.19
C PRO A 198 -9.71 39.64 5.99
N GLY A 199 -8.65 40.23 5.48
CA GLY A 199 -7.40 40.44 6.22
C GLY A 199 -7.06 41.91 6.33
N VAL A 200 -5.90 42.23 6.90
CA VAL A 200 -5.35 43.59 6.83
C VAL A 200 -4.89 43.85 5.40
N ALA A 201 -5.52 44.81 4.73
CA ALA A 201 -5.21 45.13 3.35
C ALA A 201 -3.71 45.42 3.13
N GLY A 202 -3.07 44.63 2.28
CA GLY A 202 -1.64 44.76 1.96
C GLY A 202 -0.69 44.07 2.93
N ILE A 203 -1.19 43.25 3.86
CA ILE A 203 -0.41 42.31 4.68
C ILE A 203 -0.55 40.90 4.11
N GLY A 204 0.55 40.39 3.55
CA GLY A 204 0.62 39.02 3.05
C GLY A 204 1.17 38.04 4.08
N GLU A 205 1.23 36.76 3.69
CA GLU A 205 1.69 35.65 4.54
C GLU A 205 3.03 35.89 5.23
N LYS A 206 4.06 36.32 4.50
CA LYS A 206 5.39 36.56 5.07
C LYS A 206 5.37 37.68 6.13
N THR A 207 4.60 38.73 5.88
CA THR A 207 4.49 39.86 6.80
C THR A 207 3.72 39.46 8.06
N ALA A 208 2.61 38.72 7.91
CA ALA A 208 1.84 38.20 9.04
C ALA A 208 2.68 37.27 9.93
N VAL A 209 3.47 36.36 9.35
CA VAL A 209 4.41 35.50 10.12
C VAL A 209 5.44 36.34 10.86
N GLY A 210 6.05 37.33 10.21
CA GLY A 210 7.03 38.22 10.85
C GLY A 210 6.44 38.99 12.04
N LEU A 211 5.24 39.54 11.88
CA LEU A 211 4.53 40.25 12.96
C LEU A 211 4.25 39.34 14.16
N LEU A 212 3.76 38.12 13.92
CA LEU A 212 3.44 37.20 15.02
C LEU A 212 4.68 36.63 15.70
N LYS A 213 5.82 36.55 15.01
CA LYS A 213 7.09 36.22 15.65
C LYS A 213 7.61 37.31 16.58
N GLU A 214 7.46 38.56 16.19
CA GLU A 214 7.94 39.72 16.97
C GLU A 214 6.99 40.04 18.14
N PHE A 215 5.68 39.98 17.91
CA PHE A 215 4.67 40.46 18.87
C PHE A 215 3.81 39.37 19.51
N ASN A 216 4.05 38.10 19.14
CA ASN A 216 3.41 36.88 19.65
C ASN A 216 1.90 36.73 19.34
N THR A 217 1.08 37.75 19.57
CA THR A 217 -0.38 37.72 19.34
C THR A 217 -0.87 38.98 18.65
N LEU A 218 -2.07 38.93 18.06
CA LEU A 218 -2.71 40.11 17.45
C LEU A 218 -2.91 41.24 18.48
N LEU A 219 -3.34 40.89 19.69
CA LEU A 219 -3.47 41.85 20.79
C LEU A 219 -2.11 42.46 21.14
N GLY A 220 -1.08 41.62 21.34
CA GLY A 220 0.27 42.10 21.64
C GLY A 220 0.85 43.02 20.56
N LEU A 221 0.51 42.77 19.29
CA LEU A 221 0.87 43.67 18.18
C LEU A 221 0.20 45.04 18.33
N TYR A 222 -1.11 45.09 18.53
CA TYR A 222 -1.84 46.37 18.63
C TYR A 222 -1.53 47.12 19.93
N ASP A 223 -1.31 46.44 21.05
CA ASP A 223 -0.88 47.06 22.31
C ASP A 223 0.46 47.80 22.14
N LYS A 224 1.41 47.20 21.41
CA LYS A 224 2.71 47.81 21.10
C LYS A 224 2.64 48.94 20.09
N LEU A 225 1.72 48.85 19.12
CA LEU A 225 1.44 49.95 18.19
C LEU A 225 0.83 51.16 18.92
N GLU A 226 -0.07 50.93 19.87
CA GLU A 226 -0.71 51.98 20.68
C GLU A 226 0.27 52.60 21.69
N SER A 227 1.22 51.82 22.23
CA SER A 227 2.26 52.31 23.14
C SER A 227 3.44 53.01 22.44
N GLY A 228 3.45 53.08 21.11
CA GLY A 228 4.53 53.69 20.32
C GLY A 228 5.81 52.85 20.24
N GLU A 229 5.80 51.61 20.74
CA GLU A 229 6.93 50.68 20.70
C GLU A 229 6.88 49.83 19.42
N THR A 230 7.00 50.49 18.27
CA THR A 230 6.78 49.86 16.95
C THR A 230 7.94 48.97 16.46
N GLY A 231 8.96 48.73 17.29
CA GLY A 231 10.07 47.83 16.98
C GLY A 231 10.73 48.12 15.62
N SER A 232 10.91 47.07 14.81
CA SER A 232 11.53 47.14 13.48
C SER A 232 10.54 47.45 12.33
N LEU A 233 9.31 47.83 12.66
CA LEU A 233 8.22 47.96 11.69
C LEU A 233 8.41 49.16 10.76
N LYS A 234 8.24 48.92 9.45
CA LYS A 234 8.23 49.97 8.43
C LYS A 234 6.98 50.83 8.58
N SER A 235 7.12 52.14 8.38
CA SER A 235 6.02 53.13 8.44
C SER A 235 4.78 52.72 7.64
N GLY A 236 4.97 52.23 6.40
CA GLY A 236 3.85 51.78 5.56
C GLY A 236 3.16 50.47 6.02
N VAL A 237 3.75 49.71 6.95
CA VAL A 237 3.09 48.55 7.59
C VAL A 237 2.27 49.02 8.78
N ILE A 238 2.80 49.95 9.57
CA ILE A 238 2.12 50.57 10.72
C ILE A 238 0.82 51.24 10.25
N GLU A 239 0.87 52.04 9.19
CA GLU A 239 -0.30 52.73 8.63
C GLU A 239 -1.41 51.75 8.23
N LYS A 240 -1.05 50.63 7.59
CA LYS A 240 -2.00 49.59 7.18
C LYS A 240 -2.63 48.88 8.38
N LEU A 241 -1.85 48.59 9.41
CA LEU A 241 -2.35 47.94 10.63
C LEU A 241 -3.31 48.85 11.39
N LEU A 242 -2.98 50.13 11.56
CA LEU A 242 -3.84 51.11 12.22
C LEU A 242 -5.15 51.31 11.44
N LYS A 243 -5.06 51.47 10.11
CA LYS A 243 -6.23 51.68 9.24
C LYS A 243 -7.22 50.51 9.24
N ASN A 244 -6.74 49.28 9.45
CA ASN A 244 -7.57 48.07 9.37
C ASN A 244 -7.63 47.30 10.72
N ARG A 245 -7.45 47.98 11.85
CA ARG A 245 -7.49 47.38 13.20
C ARG A 245 -8.78 46.60 13.45
N ASP A 246 -9.92 47.26 13.27
CA ASP A 246 -11.23 46.66 13.54
C ASP A 246 -11.49 45.47 12.61
N GLN A 247 -11.03 45.54 11.37
CA GLN A 247 -11.11 44.45 10.40
C GLN A 247 -10.28 43.24 10.86
N ALA A 248 -9.06 43.44 11.36
CA ALA A 248 -8.24 42.35 11.88
C ALA A 248 -8.89 41.65 13.08
N PHE A 249 -9.43 42.42 14.04
CA PHE A 249 -10.12 41.84 15.20
C PHE A 249 -11.44 41.13 14.82
N PHE A 250 -12.20 41.69 13.89
CA PHE A 250 -13.39 41.06 13.35
C PHE A 250 -13.08 39.74 12.63
N SER A 251 -12.05 39.72 11.80
CA SER A 251 -11.58 38.50 11.12
C SER A 251 -11.07 37.44 12.10
N ARG A 252 -10.42 37.87 13.17
CA ARG A 252 -10.04 36.99 14.28
C ARG A 252 -11.27 36.35 14.92
N GLU A 253 -12.28 37.15 15.25
CA GLU A 253 -13.53 36.66 15.85
C GLU A 253 -14.23 35.62 14.96
N LEU A 254 -14.31 35.87 13.64
CA LEU A 254 -14.88 34.91 12.69
C LEU A 254 -14.05 33.61 12.58
N SER A 255 -12.74 33.67 12.77
CA SER A 255 -11.82 32.53 12.61
C SER A 255 -11.67 31.65 13.86
N VAL A 256 -12.12 32.12 15.03
CA VAL A 256 -12.06 31.35 16.28
C VAL A 256 -13.10 30.23 16.25
N ILE A 257 -12.67 29.01 16.57
CA ILE A 257 -13.56 27.87 16.80
C ILE A 257 -14.25 28.03 18.15
N ASP A 258 -15.59 27.97 18.17
CA ASP A 258 -16.37 27.98 19.41
C ASP A 258 -16.20 26.64 20.14
N ARG A 259 -15.96 26.71 21.45
CA ARG A 259 -15.72 25.56 22.32
C ARG A 259 -16.86 25.32 23.32
N HIS A 260 -17.98 26.04 23.18
CA HIS A 260 -19.10 26.02 24.12
C HIS A 260 -20.42 25.58 23.47
N VAL A 261 -20.34 24.83 22.37
CA VAL A 261 -21.54 24.33 21.68
C VAL A 261 -22.36 23.44 22.63
N PRO A 262 -23.70 23.59 22.69
CA PRO A 262 -24.56 22.90 23.67
C PRO A 262 -24.79 21.40 23.37
N ILE A 263 -23.73 20.61 23.24
CA ILE A 263 -23.78 19.17 22.98
C ILE A 263 -23.61 18.30 24.24
N LYS A 264 -24.28 17.16 24.30
CA LYS A 264 -24.09 16.15 25.36
C LYS A 264 -23.04 15.12 24.94
N PHE A 265 -21.78 15.38 25.27
CA PHE A 265 -20.66 14.47 24.99
C PHE A 265 -20.22 13.70 26.24
N SER A 266 -19.97 12.40 26.08
CA SER A 266 -19.36 11.54 27.10
C SER A 266 -18.38 10.57 26.45
N LEU A 267 -17.15 10.53 26.97
CA LEU A 267 -16.10 9.65 26.45
C LEU A 267 -16.53 8.17 26.48
N LYS A 268 -17.32 7.74 27.47
CA LYS A 268 -17.82 6.36 27.57
C LYS A 268 -18.66 5.97 26.35
N ASN A 269 -19.44 6.90 25.81
CA ASN A 269 -20.33 6.66 24.67
C ASN A 269 -19.58 6.72 23.33
N ALA A 270 -18.35 7.26 23.33
CA ALA A 270 -17.47 7.29 22.17
C ALA A 270 -16.61 6.02 22.03
N LYS A 271 -16.75 5.04 22.93
CA LYS A 271 -15.89 3.83 22.93
C LYS A 271 -16.18 2.99 21.68
N LEU A 272 -15.13 2.66 20.93
CA LEU A 272 -15.22 1.76 19.78
C LEU A 272 -15.32 0.32 20.29
N ALA A 273 -16.54 -0.16 20.54
CA ALA A 273 -16.83 -1.46 21.15
C ALA A 273 -16.99 -2.62 20.15
N GLY A 274 -16.56 -2.43 18.90
CA GLY A 274 -16.83 -3.33 17.78
C GLY A 274 -18.09 -2.95 16.99
N TYR A 275 -18.32 -3.64 15.88
CA TYR A 275 -19.44 -3.41 14.96
C TYR A 275 -19.94 -4.72 14.34
N ASP A 276 -21.18 -4.75 13.87
CA ASP A 276 -21.73 -5.90 13.18
C ASP A 276 -21.11 -5.98 11.78
N ILE A 277 -20.26 -7.00 11.59
CA ILE A 277 -19.53 -7.18 10.34
C ILE A 277 -20.45 -7.54 9.18
N GLU A 278 -21.58 -8.21 9.43
CA GLU A 278 -22.53 -8.59 8.38
C GLU A 278 -23.37 -7.38 7.96
N GLU A 279 -23.74 -6.52 8.90
CA GLU A 279 -24.38 -5.23 8.61
C GLU A 279 -23.46 -4.33 7.78
N VAL A 280 -22.21 -4.16 8.21
CA VAL A 280 -21.21 -3.39 7.45
C VAL A 280 -20.95 -4.00 6.08
N LYS A 281 -20.85 -5.33 5.97
CA LYS A 281 -20.69 -6.01 4.68
C LYS A 281 -21.89 -5.80 3.77
N ALA A 282 -23.11 -5.86 4.30
CA ALA A 282 -24.34 -5.67 3.54
C ALA A 282 -24.39 -4.25 2.97
N ILE A 283 -24.10 -3.23 3.79
CA ILE A 283 -24.08 -1.84 3.35
C ILE A 283 -22.95 -1.58 2.35
N PHE A 284 -21.75 -2.14 2.57
CA PHE A 284 -20.66 -2.01 1.60
C PHE A 284 -20.97 -2.69 0.26
N LYS A 285 -21.69 -3.82 0.26
CA LYS A 285 -22.18 -4.45 -0.98
C LYS A 285 -23.24 -3.60 -1.66
N LYS A 286 -24.19 -3.03 -0.90
CA LYS A 286 -25.24 -2.11 -1.38
C LYS A 286 -24.63 -0.94 -2.18
N TYR A 287 -23.51 -0.40 -1.71
CA TYR A 287 -22.79 0.69 -2.38
C TYR A 287 -21.59 0.23 -3.23
N GLU A 288 -21.48 -1.06 -3.53
CA GLU A 288 -20.42 -1.63 -4.38
C GLU A 288 -18.97 -1.34 -3.94
N PHE A 289 -18.76 -1.11 -2.63
CA PHE A 289 -17.45 -0.88 -2.00
C PHE A 289 -16.62 -2.17 -1.87
N PHE A 290 -16.58 -3.00 -2.92
CA PHE A 290 -16.00 -4.34 -2.90
C PHE A 290 -14.49 -4.37 -2.59
N SER A 291 -13.74 -3.33 -2.98
CA SER A 291 -12.33 -3.20 -2.62
C SER A 291 -12.12 -2.83 -1.14
N LEU A 292 -13.04 -2.07 -0.54
CA LEU A 292 -12.98 -1.70 0.87
C LEU A 292 -13.40 -2.86 1.78
N LEU A 293 -14.30 -3.73 1.32
CA LEU A 293 -14.64 -4.99 2.00
C LEU A 293 -13.40 -5.84 2.31
N LYS A 294 -12.41 -5.85 1.41
CA LYS A 294 -11.16 -6.61 1.58
C LYS A 294 -10.25 -6.03 2.66
N ARG A 295 -10.48 -4.78 3.07
CA ARG A 295 -9.69 -4.02 4.05
C ARG A 295 -10.32 -4.01 5.45
N LEU A 296 -11.47 -4.66 5.63
CA LEU A 296 -12.10 -4.84 6.95
C LEU A 296 -11.27 -5.88 7.74
N SER A 297 -10.36 -5.41 8.59
CA SER A 297 -9.53 -6.28 9.44
C SER A 297 -9.19 -5.59 10.77
N LEU A 298 -10.15 -5.52 11.70
CA LEU A 298 -9.99 -5.09 13.10
C LEU A 298 -10.92 -5.93 14.02
N PRO A 299 -10.65 -6.02 15.34
CA PRO A 299 -11.08 -7.13 16.19
C PRO A 299 -12.61 -7.25 16.27
N ILE A 300 -13.09 -8.46 15.98
CA ILE A 300 -14.50 -8.84 15.91
C ILE A 300 -15.01 -9.10 17.32
N VAL A 301 -16.02 -8.35 17.77
CA VAL A 301 -16.91 -8.83 18.84
C VAL A 301 -18.15 -9.38 18.15
N SER A 302 -18.19 -10.70 17.95
CA SER A 302 -19.41 -11.36 17.47
C SER A 302 -20.43 -11.36 18.61
N ARG A 303 -21.45 -10.51 18.53
CA ARG A 303 -22.71 -10.72 19.23
C ARG A 303 -23.83 -10.76 18.18
N PRO A 304 -24.83 -11.64 18.33
CA PRO A 304 -25.98 -11.65 17.45
C PRO A 304 -26.76 -10.33 17.60
N ALA A 305 -27.26 -9.82 16.48
CA ALA A 305 -27.94 -8.53 16.38
C ALA A 305 -29.11 -8.42 17.38
N PRO A 306 -29.15 -7.39 18.25
CA PRO A 306 -30.41 -7.00 18.87
C PRO A 306 -31.22 -6.21 17.83
N LYS A 307 -32.41 -6.69 17.48
CA LYS A 307 -33.43 -5.84 16.85
C LYS A 307 -33.71 -4.67 17.80
N ARG A 308 -33.39 -3.44 17.42
CA ARG A 308 -33.90 -2.25 18.13
C ARG A 308 -34.34 -1.16 17.17
N SER A 309 -35.67 -1.00 17.13
CA SER A 309 -36.36 0.28 17.04
C SER A 309 -35.95 1.22 18.18
N PHE A 310 -36.15 2.52 17.98
CA PHE A 310 -35.78 3.59 18.92
C PHE A 310 -36.44 3.49 20.32
N ALA A 311 -35.60 3.68 21.36
CA ALA A 311 -35.83 4.08 22.78
C ALA A 311 -36.52 3.10 23.79
N PRO A 312 -36.38 3.27 25.14
CA PRO A 312 -35.20 3.57 25.98
C PRO A 312 -35.01 2.64 27.24
N HIS A 313 -33.79 2.63 27.81
CA HIS A 313 -33.38 2.33 29.21
C HIS A 313 -33.42 0.91 29.89
N ARG A 314 -32.36 0.68 30.73
CA ARG A 314 -32.09 -0.35 31.78
C ARG A 314 -31.70 -1.77 31.32
N MET A 315 -30.92 -2.60 32.04
CA MET A 315 -29.90 -2.52 33.10
C MET A 315 -29.06 -3.82 32.98
N ALA A 316 -27.87 -3.84 33.57
CA ALA A 316 -26.82 -4.85 33.45
C ALA A 316 -27.05 -6.17 34.24
N GLN A 317 -26.38 -7.26 33.79
CA GLN A 317 -25.82 -8.44 34.50
C GLN A 317 -25.17 -9.30 33.39
N GLY A 318 -23.95 -9.86 33.40
CA GLY A 318 -23.11 -10.53 34.40
C GLY A 318 -22.62 -11.84 33.72
N LEU A 319 -21.43 -12.38 34.06
CA LEU A 319 -20.79 -13.66 33.64
C LEU A 319 -19.86 -13.54 32.41
N THR A 320 -18.52 -13.56 32.53
CA THR A 320 -17.52 -14.58 32.93
C THR A 320 -17.16 -15.62 31.85
N ASP A 321 -15.84 -15.84 31.80
CA ASP A 321 -15.10 -17.02 31.37
C ASP A 321 -14.47 -17.12 29.96
N ALA A 322 -13.23 -17.62 30.03
CA ALA A 322 -12.22 -17.78 29.01
C ALA A 322 -12.63 -18.78 27.93
N GLN A 323 -12.35 -18.45 26.66
CA GLN A 323 -12.35 -19.37 25.50
C GLN A 323 -11.45 -18.74 24.41
N ASP A 324 -10.26 -19.28 24.13
CA ASP A 324 -9.91 -20.42 23.27
C ASP A 324 -9.59 -19.98 21.82
N ASP A 325 -8.29 -19.99 21.49
CA ASP A 325 -7.62 -19.47 20.27
C ASP A 325 -7.89 -20.32 19.00
N THR A 326 -8.73 -21.34 19.14
CA THR A 326 -9.13 -22.30 18.10
C THR A 326 -10.23 -21.75 17.18
N THR A 327 -11.09 -20.86 17.68
CA THR A 327 -12.31 -20.42 16.99
C THR A 327 -12.08 -19.46 15.81
N ASP A 328 -10.94 -18.76 15.75
CA ASP A 328 -10.68 -17.74 14.70
C ASP A 328 -10.04 -18.32 13.43
N LYS A 329 -9.27 -19.42 13.57
CA LYS A 329 -8.66 -20.14 12.42
C LYS A 329 -9.72 -20.86 11.58
N ASP A 330 -10.73 -21.42 12.23
CA ASP A 330 -11.82 -22.12 11.55
C ASP A 330 -12.71 -21.13 10.78
N LYS A 331 -12.98 -19.95 11.34
CA LYS A 331 -13.72 -18.87 10.66
C LYS A 331 -13.02 -18.37 9.39
N ASN A 332 -11.70 -18.18 9.42
CA ASN A 332 -10.96 -17.71 8.24
C ASN A 332 -10.88 -18.81 7.16
N SER A 333 -10.69 -20.07 7.55
CA SER A 333 -10.69 -21.21 6.64
C SER A 333 -12.05 -21.36 5.94
N GLN A 334 -13.14 -21.24 6.71
CA GLN A 334 -14.51 -21.27 6.18
C GLN A 334 -14.77 -20.16 5.17
N LYS A 335 -14.33 -18.93 5.46
CA LYS A 335 -14.44 -17.79 4.53
C LYS A 335 -13.71 -18.05 3.20
N ILE A 336 -12.54 -18.66 3.23
CA ILE A 336 -11.80 -19.02 2.02
C ILE A 336 -12.54 -20.11 1.23
N LEU A 337 -13.09 -21.12 1.90
CA LEU A 337 -13.88 -22.18 1.27
C LEU A 337 -15.15 -21.62 0.60
N GLU A 338 -15.84 -20.67 1.22
CA GLU A 338 -16.97 -19.94 0.64
C GLU A 338 -16.56 -19.15 -0.61
N GLN A 339 -15.42 -18.44 -0.56
CA GLN A 339 -14.90 -17.72 -1.72
C GLN A 339 -14.57 -18.66 -2.88
N ILE A 340 -13.97 -19.83 -2.61
CA ILE A 340 -13.74 -20.84 -3.64
C ILE A 340 -15.06 -21.32 -4.24
N GLY A 341 -16.08 -21.56 -3.41
CA GLY A 341 -17.43 -21.91 -3.87
C GLY A 341 -18.03 -20.84 -4.78
N SER A 342 -17.93 -19.57 -4.40
CA SER A 342 -18.40 -18.44 -5.22
C SER A 342 -17.66 -18.35 -6.55
N LEU A 343 -16.33 -18.51 -6.57
CA LEU A 343 -15.55 -18.46 -7.81
C LEU A 343 -15.84 -19.66 -8.71
N ALA A 344 -16.12 -20.83 -8.15
CA ALA A 344 -16.57 -21.99 -8.91
C ALA A 344 -17.95 -21.75 -9.54
N ASN A 345 -18.90 -21.20 -8.78
CA ASN A 345 -20.24 -20.88 -9.29
C ASN A 345 -20.23 -19.81 -10.40
N GLN A 346 -19.26 -18.89 -10.35
CA GLN A 346 -19.03 -17.89 -11.41
C GLN A 346 -18.24 -18.44 -12.60
N ASN A 347 -17.95 -19.74 -12.63
CA ASN A 347 -17.08 -20.39 -13.63
C ASN A 347 -15.68 -19.77 -13.75
N ILE A 348 -15.20 -19.09 -12.70
CA ILE A 348 -13.82 -18.59 -12.64
C ILE A 348 -12.87 -19.73 -12.33
N LEU A 349 -13.29 -20.70 -11.51
CA LEU A 349 -12.54 -21.92 -11.24
C LEU A 349 -13.33 -23.12 -11.78
N SER A 350 -12.67 -23.96 -12.57
CA SER A 350 -13.19 -25.28 -12.91
C SER A 350 -13.39 -26.12 -11.63
N ALA A 351 -14.21 -27.17 -11.72
CA ALA A 351 -14.39 -28.11 -10.60
C ALA A 351 -13.05 -28.71 -10.11
N LYS A 352 -12.12 -29.00 -11.04
CA LYS A 352 -10.78 -29.50 -10.73
C LYS A 352 -9.99 -28.48 -9.91
N ILE A 353 -9.90 -27.23 -10.36
CA ILE A 353 -9.14 -26.19 -9.65
C ILE A 353 -9.82 -25.82 -8.34
N ALA A 354 -11.14 -25.74 -8.29
CA ALA A 354 -11.85 -25.51 -7.03
C ALA A 354 -11.56 -26.61 -5.99
N ARG A 355 -11.41 -27.88 -6.41
CA ARG A 355 -10.97 -28.97 -5.52
C ARG A 355 -9.54 -28.75 -5.02
N VAL A 356 -8.61 -28.41 -5.91
CA VAL A 356 -7.22 -28.10 -5.53
C VAL A 356 -7.16 -26.97 -4.51
N GLU A 357 -7.86 -25.86 -4.75
CA GLU A 357 -7.87 -24.71 -3.83
C GLU A 357 -8.47 -25.04 -2.47
N ARG A 358 -9.48 -25.94 -2.41
CA ARG A 358 -10.04 -26.41 -1.13
C ARG A 358 -9.04 -27.27 -0.37
N SER A 359 -8.40 -28.23 -1.06
CA SER A 359 -7.37 -29.09 -0.47
C SER A 359 -6.12 -28.33 -0.03
N LEU A 360 -5.86 -27.16 -0.64
CA LEU A 360 -4.71 -26.32 -0.32
C LEU A 360 -4.88 -25.51 0.98
N VAL A 361 -6.11 -25.21 1.40
CA VAL A 361 -6.40 -24.45 2.63
C VAL A 361 -5.67 -25.01 3.86
N PRO A 362 -5.77 -26.30 4.22
CA PRO A 362 -5.07 -26.84 5.37
C PRO A 362 -3.54 -26.78 5.21
N VAL A 363 -3.00 -26.99 4.01
CA VAL A 363 -1.56 -26.93 3.74
C VAL A 363 -1.00 -25.53 3.98
N ILE A 364 -1.70 -24.50 3.50
CA ILE A 364 -1.30 -23.10 3.71
C ILE A 364 -1.44 -22.72 5.18
N ASN A 365 -2.52 -23.13 5.85
CA ASN A 365 -2.68 -22.89 7.29
C ASN A 365 -1.56 -23.53 8.10
N GLN A 366 -1.15 -24.75 7.76
CA GLN A 366 0.00 -25.42 8.37
C GLN A 366 1.29 -24.63 8.12
N MET A 367 1.57 -24.25 6.87
CA MET A 367 2.76 -23.45 6.51
C MET A 367 2.81 -22.10 7.27
N MET A 368 1.69 -21.37 7.34
CA MET A 368 1.60 -20.11 8.10
C MET A 368 1.81 -20.31 9.60
N ASN A 369 1.27 -21.39 10.17
CA ASN A 369 1.45 -21.72 11.58
C ASN A 369 2.87 -22.15 11.91
N GLN A 370 3.58 -22.82 10.99
CA GLN A 370 4.99 -23.17 11.20
C GLN A 370 5.90 -21.94 11.15
N GLY A 371 5.72 -21.08 10.15
CA GLY A 371 6.58 -19.92 9.93
C GLY A 371 8.04 -20.30 9.66
N ILE A 372 8.91 -19.29 9.53
CA ILE A 372 10.35 -19.46 9.30
C ILE A 372 11.15 -18.82 10.43
N LYS A 373 12.22 -19.49 10.88
CA LYS A 373 13.08 -18.96 11.94
C LYS A 373 13.96 -17.83 11.41
N LEU A 374 14.16 -16.81 12.25
CA LEU A 374 14.93 -15.62 11.93
C LEU A 374 16.01 -15.40 13.00
N GLU A 375 17.24 -15.16 12.57
CA GLU A 375 18.36 -14.82 13.44
C GLU A 375 18.36 -13.31 13.74
N VAL A 376 17.66 -12.93 14.82
CA VAL A 376 17.41 -11.53 15.19
C VAL A 376 18.71 -10.77 15.53
N ASP A 377 19.62 -11.40 16.27
CA ASP A 377 20.88 -10.76 16.67
C ASP A 377 21.77 -10.43 15.47
N TYR A 378 21.83 -11.34 14.50
CA TYR A 378 22.51 -11.10 13.22
C TYR A 378 21.89 -9.94 12.44
N LEU A 379 20.56 -9.79 12.42
CA LEU A 379 19.90 -8.64 11.79
C LEU A 379 20.20 -7.31 12.51
N ASN A 380 20.29 -7.32 13.84
CA ASN A 380 20.66 -6.12 14.60
C ASN A 380 22.11 -5.69 14.29
N GLN A 381 23.03 -6.65 14.15
CA GLN A 381 24.39 -6.38 13.68
C GLN A 381 24.38 -5.82 12.25
N LEU A 382 23.67 -6.47 11.33
CA LEU A 382 23.55 -6.05 9.94
C LEU A 382 22.94 -4.65 9.82
N SER A 383 21.99 -4.30 10.69
CA SER A 383 21.38 -2.96 10.77
C SER A 383 22.44 -1.89 11.06
N SER A 384 23.36 -2.18 11.97
CA SER A 384 24.46 -1.29 12.33
C SER A 384 25.46 -1.13 11.17
N GLU A 385 25.83 -2.23 10.52
CA GLU A 385 26.71 -2.22 9.35
C GLU A 385 26.11 -1.42 8.17
N LEU A 386 24.82 -1.62 7.89
CA LEU A 386 24.08 -0.87 6.89
C LEU A 386 24.01 0.61 7.23
N ASN A 387 23.83 0.97 8.51
CA ASN A 387 23.82 2.36 8.93
C ASN A 387 25.18 3.04 8.67
N SER A 388 26.29 2.36 9.00
CA SER A 388 27.64 2.86 8.70
C SER A 388 27.88 3.01 7.19
N ALA A 389 27.39 2.08 6.37
CA ALA A 389 27.48 2.18 4.91
C ALA A 389 26.65 3.35 4.35
N LEU A 390 25.45 3.56 4.87
CA LEU A 390 24.57 4.67 4.48
C LEU A 390 25.16 6.03 4.85
N VAL A 391 25.81 6.16 6.01
CA VAL A 391 26.51 7.40 6.40
C VAL A 391 27.64 7.71 5.42
N LYS A 392 28.50 6.73 5.12
CA LYS A 392 29.60 6.90 4.15
C LYS A 392 29.10 7.31 2.75
N LEU A 393 28.04 6.66 2.25
CA LEU A 393 27.43 7.01 0.97
C LEU A 393 26.82 8.42 1.01
N SER A 394 26.17 8.78 2.11
CA SER A 394 25.60 10.12 2.28
C SER A 394 26.67 11.20 2.22
N GLU A 395 27.79 11.00 2.92
CA GLU A 395 28.94 11.92 2.89
C GLU A 395 29.55 12.06 1.49
N GLN A 396 29.69 10.95 0.76
CA GLN A 396 30.17 10.97 -0.64
C GLN A 396 29.21 11.75 -1.55
N ILE A 397 27.90 11.51 -1.42
CA ILE A 397 26.89 12.24 -2.20
C ILE A 397 26.93 13.73 -1.84
N PHE A 398 26.95 14.08 -0.55
CA PHE A 398 26.99 15.49 -0.12
C PHE A 398 28.27 16.19 -0.58
N LYS A 399 29.42 15.51 -0.61
CA LYS A 399 30.68 16.06 -1.13
C LYS A 399 30.61 16.33 -2.63
N LEU A 400 30.02 15.41 -3.40
CA LEU A 400 29.86 15.57 -4.85
C LEU A 400 28.82 16.63 -5.23
N VAL A 401 27.80 16.81 -4.39
CA VAL A 401 26.70 17.76 -4.63
C VAL A 401 26.99 19.16 -4.07
N GLY A 402 27.82 19.27 -3.03
CA GLY A 402 28.16 20.54 -2.38
C GLY A 402 27.13 21.04 -1.37
N ARG A 403 26.04 20.30 -1.09
CA ARG A 403 25.06 20.60 -0.04
C ARG A 403 24.50 19.35 0.62
N LYS A 404 24.10 19.49 1.89
CA LYS A 404 23.35 18.45 2.63
C LYS A 404 21.85 18.58 2.37
N PHE A 405 21.17 17.45 2.24
CA PHE A 405 19.72 17.38 2.04
C PHE A 405 19.20 15.98 2.38
N ASN A 406 17.89 15.78 2.43
CA ASN A 406 17.30 14.48 2.70
C ASN A 406 17.28 13.59 1.44
N LEU A 407 18.21 12.63 1.36
CA LEU A 407 18.35 11.66 0.27
C LEU A 407 17.13 10.74 0.09
N ASN A 408 16.31 10.58 1.14
CA ASN A 408 15.08 9.79 1.10
C ASN A 408 13.89 10.58 0.57
N SER A 409 13.98 11.92 0.44
CA SER A 409 12.90 12.75 -0.10
C SER A 409 13.00 12.87 -1.62
N PRO A 410 12.06 12.29 -2.41
CA PRO A 410 12.10 12.39 -3.87
C PRO A 410 12.01 13.82 -4.38
N GLN A 411 11.35 14.72 -3.64
CA GLN A 411 11.21 16.14 -4.01
C GLN A 411 12.53 16.89 -3.86
N GLN A 412 13.18 16.80 -2.69
CA GLN A 412 14.48 17.44 -2.47
C GLN A 412 15.54 16.88 -3.43
N LEU A 413 15.50 15.57 -3.68
CA LEU A 413 16.40 14.94 -4.63
C LEU A 413 16.15 15.42 -6.08
N SER A 414 14.90 15.58 -6.48
CA SER A 414 14.54 16.11 -7.80
C SER A 414 15.06 17.54 -7.97
N GLU A 415 14.82 18.42 -6.98
CA GLU A 415 15.36 19.79 -6.96
C GLU A 415 16.89 19.80 -7.05
N VAL A 416 17.57 18.99 -6.24
CA VAL A 416 19.04 18.94 -6.23
C VAL A 416 19.59 18.45 -7.56
N LEU A 417 19.05 17.36 -8.12
CA LEU A 417 19.56 16.81 -9.38
C LEU A 417 19.32 17.78 -10.56
N PHE A 418 18.11 18.33 -10.69
CA PHE A 418 17.72 19.05 -11.90
C PHE A 418 17.88 20.58 -11.79
N SER A 419 17.73 21.16 -10.60
CA SER A 419 17.85 22.61 -10.41
C SER A 419 19.23 23.03 -9.93
N VAL A 420 19.85 22.26 -9.02
CA VAL A 420 21.17 22.62 -8.46
C VAL A 420 22.31 22.12 -9.34
N LEU A 421 22.32 20.83 -9.69
CA LEU A 421 23.37 20.24 -10.53
C LEU A 421 23.14 20.49 -12.02
N GLY A 422 21.97 20.99 -12.42
CA GLY A 422 21.64 21.28 -13.81
C GLY A 422 21.59 20.04 -14.73
N ILE A 423 21.34 18.85 -14.16
CA ILE A 423 21.27 17.60 -14.92
C ILE A 423 20.12 17.68 -15.93
N SER A 424 20.33 17.18 -17.15
CA SER A 424 19.35 17.26 -18.23
C SER A 424 18.10 16.46 -17.89
N GLN A 425 16.95 17.12 -18.06
CA GLN A 425 15.63 16.54 -17.85
C GLN A 425 15.12 15.74 -19.07
N LYS A 426 15.89 15.75 -20.17
CA LYS A 426 15.46 15.19 -21.46
C LYS A 426 15.28 13.68 -21.36
N GLY A 427 14.09 13.18 -21.68
CA GLY A 427 13.77 11.75 -21.64
C GLY A 427 13.36 11.18 -20.27
N VAL A 428 13.28 12.04 -19.25
CA VAL A 428 12.84 11.68 -17.90
C VAL A 428 11.34 11.94 -17.74
N ARG A 429 10.61 10.96 -17.20
CA ARG A 429 9.17 11.11 -16.95
C ARG A 429 8.89 11.98 -15.73
N LYS A 430 7.75 12.68 -15.75
CA LYS A 430 7.22 13.36 -14.57
C LYS A 430 6.40 12.39 -13.74
N THR A 431 6.46 12.55 -12.42
CA THR A 431 5.55 11.88 -11.49
C THR A 431 4.12 12.42 -11.67
N PRO A 432 3.08 11.70 -11.22
CA PRO A 432 1.70 12.23 -11.25
C PRO A 432 1.56 13.59 -10.55
N GLY A 433 2.44 13.91 -9.59
CA GLY A 433 2.50 15.20 -8.90
C GLY A 433 3.30 16.29 -9.62
N GLY A 434 3.67 16.10 -10.89
CA GLY A 434 4.34 17.10 -11.74
C GLY A 434 5.86 17.22 -11.56
N ALA A 435 6.41 16.77 -10.43
CA ALA A 435 7.86 16.73 -10.19
C ALA A 435 8.55 15.72 -11.10
N ILE A 436 9.81 15.99 -11.48
CA ILE A 436 10.60 15.09 -12.32
C ILE A 436 10.92 13.84 -11.52
N SER A 437 10.63 12.68 -12.10
CA SER A 437 10.77 11.40 -11.42
C SER A 437 12.23 11.12 -11.11
N THR A 438 12.47 10.75 -9.86
CA THR A 438 13.75 10.19 -9.41
C THR A 438 13.64 8.68 -9.21
N SER A 439 12.68 7.97 -9.80
CA SER A 439 12.59 6.50 -9.66
C SER A 439 13.84 5.81 -10.21
N ALA A 440 14.12 4.58 -9.75
CA ALA A 440 15.31 3.84 -10.19
C ALA A 440 15.43 3.72 -11.71
N SER A 441 14.31 3.47 -12.41
CA SER A 441 14.26 3.40 -13.88
C SER A 441 14.61 4.72 -14.58
N GLU A 442 14.37 5.85 -13.91
CA GLU A 442 14.63 7.18 -14.45
C GLU A 442 16.04 7.66 -14.09
N LEU A 443 16.51 7.38 -12.87
CA LEU A 443 17.90 7.61 -12.45
C LEU A 443 18.90 6.82 -13.30
N PHE A 444 18.54 5.59 -13.70
CA PHE A 444 19.37 4.76 -14.57
C PHE A 444 19.74 5.46 -15.88
N LYS A 445 18.82 6.25 -16.46
CA LYS A 445 19.05 7.00 -17.71
C LYS A 445 20.02 8.17 -17.54
N LEU A 446 20.27 8.57 -16.30
CA LEU A 446 21.04 9.76 -15.95
C LEU A 446 22.42 9.41 -15.39
N ARG A 447 22.77 8.13 -15.26
CA ARG A 447 24.03 7.66 -14.63
C ARG A 447 25.28 8.34 -15.18
N ASP A 448 25.33 8.58 -16.48
CA ASP A 448 26.49 9.17 -17.15
C ASP A 448 26.58 10.69 -16.99
N GLN A 449 25.54 11.34 -16.44
CA GLN A 449 25.51 12.79 -16.30
C GLN A 449 26.16 13.28 -15.00
N HIS A 450 26.19 12.47 -13.94
CA HIS A 450 26.84 12.86 -12.68
C HIS A 450 27.21 11.67 -11.79
N PRO A 451 28.45 11.60 -11.24
CA PRO A 451 28.90 10.50 -10.39
C PRO A 451 28.02 10.26 -9.15
N ALA A 452 27.41 11.32 -8.60
CA ALA A 452 26.53 11.22 -7.42
C ALA A 452 25.31 10.32 -7.65
N ILE A 453 24.87 10.13 -8.90
CA ILE A 453 23.72 9.28 -9.23
C ILE A 453 24.01 7.81 -8.92
N ASN A 454 25.23 7.34 -9.20
CA ASN A 454 25.63 5.96 -8.92
C ASN A 454 25.64 5.68 -7.41
N PHE A 455 26.17 6.61 -6.61
CA PHE A 455 26.15 6.51 -5.14
C PHE A 455 24.72 6.60 -4.58
N LEU A 456 23.88 7.44 -5.16
CA LEU A 456 22.48 7.61 -4.77
C LEU A 456 21.63 6.36 -5.04
N GLU A 457 21.84 5.67 -6.16
CA GLU A 457 21.17 4.40 -6.43
C GLU A 457 21.55 3.34 -5.39
N GLN A 458 22.84 3.22 -5.07
CA GLN A 458 23.32 2.33 -4.00
C GLN A 458 22.72 2.71 -2.64
N TYR A 459 22.71 4.00 -2.30
CA TYR A 459 22.12 4.50 -1.06
C TYR A 459 20.64 4.11 -0.94
N ARG A 460 19.85 4.30 -2.00
CA ARG A 460 18.42 3.97 -1.98
C ARG A 460 18.16 2.47 -1.88
N GLU A 461 18.99 1.66 -2.51
CA GLU A 461 18.92 0.21 -2.37
C GLU A 461 19.14 -0.21 -0.91
N LEU A 462 20.22 0.29 -0.29
CA LEU A 462 20.58 0.00 1.10
C LEU A 462 19.54 0.55 2.09
N ALA A 463 19.05 1.78 1.88
CA ALA A 463 18.05 2.40 2.73
C ALA A 463 16.73 1.63 2.69
N LYS A 464 16.32 1.16 1.51
CA LYS A 464 15.14 0.29 1.36
C LYS A 464 15.37 -1.06 2.03
N LEU A 465 16.52 -1.69 1.82
CA LEU A 465 16.87 -2.97 2.45
C LEU A 465 16.80 -2.86 3.98
N LYS A 466 17.40 -1.81 4.54
CA LYS A 466 17.43 -1.54 5.98
C LYS A 466 16.02 -1.34 6.54
N SER A 467 15.28 -0.38 5.96
CA SER A 467 13.95 0.01 6.48
C SER A 467 12.87 -1.06 6.29
N THR A 468 12.85 -1.72 5.13
CA THR A 468 11.79 -2.67 4.75
C THR A 468 12.01 -4.06 5.35
N TYR A 469 13.27 -4.47 5.49
CA TYR A 469 13.59 -5.84 5.91
C TYR A 469 14.37 -5.86 7.22
N VAL A 470 15.59 -5.32 7.24
CA VAL A 470 16.53 -5.53 8.37
C VAL A 470 15.99 -4.97 9.68
N ASP A 471 15.38 -3.78 9.68
CA ASP A 471 14.80 -3.18 10.88
C ASP A 471 13.38 -3.71 11.16
N ALA A 472 12.61 -4.03 10.12
CA ALA A 472 11.20 -4.36 10.26
C ALA A 472 10.95 -5.81 10.66
N LEU A 473 11.68 -6.77 10.07
CA LEU A 473 11.47 -8.20 10.31
C LEU A 473 11.68 -8.63 11.77
N PRO A 474 12.71 -8.15 12.50
CA PRO A 474 12.89 -8.48 13.92
C PRO A 474 11.66 -8.13 14.78
N ARG A 475 10.97 -7.03 14.46
CA ARG A 475 9.76 -6.58 15.19
C ARG A 475 8.53 -7.44 14.90
N LEU A 476 8.56 -8.23 13.83
CA LEU A 476 7.46 -9.10 13.42
C LEU A 476 7.65 -10.55 13.87
N VAL A 477 8.79 -10.88 14.49
CA VAL A 477 9.03 -12.20 15.06
C VAL A 477 8.08 -12.43 16.22
N ASN A 478 7.37 -13.55 16.21
CA ASN A 478 6.49 -13.92 17.29
C ASN A 478 7.30 -14.33 18.52
N LEU A 479 7.06 -13.68 19.67
CA LEU A 479 7.83 -13.88 20.89
C LEU A 479 7.66 -15.29 21.50
N LYS A 480 6.55 -15.98 21.22
CA LYS A 480 6.30 -17.34 21.73
C LYS A 480 7.03 -18.39 20.90
N THR A 481 7.01 -18.26 19.58
CA THR A 481 7.58 -19.26 18.66
C THR A 481 9.03 -18.96 18.28
N GLY A 482 9.47 -17.70 18.39
CA GLY A 482 10.75 -17.24 17.86
C GLY A 482 10.81 -17.27 16.33
N ARG A 483 9.65 -17.31 15.66
CA ARG A 483 9.54 -17.46 14.20
C ARG A 483 8.71 -16.34 13.58
N LEU A 484 8.92 -16.14 12.29
CA LEU A 484 8.20 -15.20 11.47
C LEU A 484 7.04 -15.91 10.77
N HIS A 485 5.81 -15.43 11.02
CA HIS A 485 4.58 -16.04 10.50
C HIS A 485 3.95 -15.16 9.43
N ALA A 486 4.42 -15.32 8.19
CA ALA A 486 3.86 -14.59 7.06
C ALA A 486 2.47 -15.12 6.67
N ARG A 487 1.62 -14.24 6.13
CA ARG A 487 0.30 -14.59 5.62
C ARG A 487 0.35 -14.87 4.13
N PHE A 488 -0.17 -16.02 3.71
CA PHE A 488 -0.26 -16.40 2.30
C PHE A 488 -1.72 -16.40 1.86
N ASN A 489 -2.03 -15.60 0.85
CA ASN A 489 -3.37 -15.51 0.27
C ASN A 489 -3.43 -16.30 -1.04
N GLN A 490 -4.19 -17.40 -1.03
CA GLN A 490 -4.34 -18.29 -2.19
C GLN A 490 -5.23 -17.76 -3.31
N LEU A 491 -6.10 -16.80 -3.02
CA LEU A 491 -7.01 -16.16 -4.00
C LEU A 491 -6.61 -14.70 -4.29
N GLY A 492 -5.41 -14.28 -3.89
CA GLY A 492 -4.98 -12.88 -3.93
C GLY A 492 -4.57 -12.36 -5.31
N THR A 493 -4.23 -13.25 -6.25
CA THR A 493 -3.68 -12.85 -7.56
C THR A 493 -4.55 -13.33 -8.72
N ALA A 494 -4.63 -12.52 -9.78
CA ALA A 494 -5.39 -12.85 -10.99
C ALA A 494 -4.81 -14.03 -11.79
N THR A 495 -3.54 -14.38 -11.56
CA THR A 495 -2.86 -15.51 -12.20
C THR A 495 -2.91 -16.77 -11.34
N GLY A 496 -3.51 -16.74 -10.14
CA GLY A 496 -3.63 -17.92 -9.27
C GLY A 496 -2.38 -18.20 -8.43
N ARG A 497 -1.30 -17.41 -8.53
CA ARG A 497 -0.17 -17.45 -7.59
C ARG A 497 -0.61 -17.10 -6.18
N LEU A 498 0.09 -17.66 -5.19
CA LEU A 498 0.02 -17.17 -3.82
C LEU A 498 0.59 -15.75 -3.75
N SER A 499 -0.04 -14.88 -2.97
CA SER A 499 0.57 -13.61 -2.54
C SER A 499 0.93 -13.66 -1.06
N CYS A 500 2.04 -13.03 -0.69
CA CYS A 500 2.55 -13.04 0.69
C CYS A 500 2.53 -11.63 1.30
N GLU A 501 2.06 -11.51 2.54
CA GLU A 501 2.02 -10.25 3.30
C GLU A 501 2.28 -10.46 4.80
N ASN A 502 2.63 -9.38 5.50
CA ASN A 502 2.84 -9.35 6.95
C ASN A 502 3.82 -10.42 7.50
N PRO A 503 5.10 -10.47 7.05
CA PRO A 503 5.72 -9.67 5.98
C PRO A 503 5.73 -10.39 4.63
N ASN A 504 6.03 -9.64 3.55
CA ASN A 504 6.12 -10.23 2.21
C ASN A 504 7.47 -10.93 1.99
N LEU A 505 7.48 -12.25 2.16
CA LEU A 505 8.66 -13.10 1.97
C LEU A 505 9.00 -13.38 0.49
N GLN A 506 8.07 -13.12 -0.44
CA GLN A 506 8.30 -13.37 -1.86
C GLN A 506 9.23 -12.33 -2.50
N ASN A 507 9.36 -11.15 -1.88
CA ASN A 507 10.14 -10.04 -2.42
C ASN A 507 11.46 -9.80 -1.67
N ILE A 508 12.03 -10.84 -1.06
CA ILE A 508 13.32 -10.76 -0.36
C ILE A 508 14.45 -10.61 -1.39
N PRO A 509 15.27 -9.54 -1.36
CA PRO A 509 16.36 -9.36 -2.31
C PRO A 509 17.43 -10.47 -2.25
N ILE A 510 17.89 -10.95 -3.41
CA ILE A 510 18.94 -12.01 -3.54
C ILE A 510 20.15 -11.59 -4.38
N ARG A 511 20.02 -10.58 -5.25
CA ARG A 511 21.04 -10.30 -6.29
C ARG A 511 22.25 -9.53 -5.78
N THR A 512 22.12 -8.79 -4.69
CA THR A 512 23.18 -7.93 -4.18
C THR A 512 23.79 -8.51 -2.91
N LYS A 513 25.06 -8.18 -2.64
CA LYS A 513 25.78 -8.65 -1.44
C LYS A 513 24.98 -8.40 -0.17
N TRP A 514 24.36 -7.23 -0.05
CA TRP A 514 23.54 -6.87 1.10
C TRP A 514 22.20 -7.60 1.13
N GLY A 515 21.57 -7.83 -0.03
CA GLY A 515 20.39 -8.69 -0.12
C GLY A 515 20.68 -10.12 0.35
N GLN A 516 21.82 -10.69 -0.08
CA GLN A 516 22.31 -11.99 0.37
C GLN A 516 22.59 -11.98 1.88
N ALA A 517 23.29 -10.96 2.39
CA ALA A 517 23.50 -10.82 3.83
C ALA A 517 22.17 -10.82 4.59
N MET A 518 21.15 -10.09 4.13
CA MET A 518 19.84 -10.12 4.77
C MET A 518 19.17 -11.49 4.69
N ARG A 519 19.21 -12.16 3.54
CA ARG A 519 18.58 -13.48 3.35
C ARG A 519 19.28 -14.59 4.16
N ARG A 520 20.55 -14.43 4.54
CA ARG A 520 21.25 -15.31 5.51
C ARG A 520 20.55 -15.37 6.87
N ALA A 521 19.86 -14.30 7.29
CA ALA A 521 19.17 -14.27 8.57
C ALA A 521 18.02 -15.30 8.69
N PHE A 522 17.53 -15.83 7.56
CA PHE A 522 16.54 -16.89 7.54
C PHE A 522 17.25 -18.24 7.70
N VAL A 523 17.07 -18.84 8.87
CA VAL A 523 17.82 -20.02 9.32
C VAL A 523 16.88 -21.19 9.59
N ALA A 524 17.42 -22.41 9.56
CA ALA A 524 16.73 -23.58 10.05
C ALA A 524 16.73 -23.63 11.59
N GLU A 525 15.75 -24.34 12.16
CA GLU A 525 15.79 -24.77 13.56
C GLU A 525 17.00 -25.69 13.85
N LYS A 526 17.47 -25.72 15.10
CA LYS A 526 18.58 -26.57 15.50
C LYS A 526 18.22 -28.05 15.25
N GLY A 527 19.10 -28.79 14.59
CA GLY A 527 18.85 -30.17 14.16
C GLY A 527 18.17 -30.28 12.79
N PHE A 528 17.70 -29.17 12.21
CA PHE A 528 17.12 -29.09 10.88
C PHE A 528 18.06 -28.40 9.90
N LYS A 529 17.79 -28.60 8.62
CA LYS A 529 18.33 -27.83 7.50
C LYS A 529 17.17 -27.30 6.66
N LEU A 530 17.39 -26.17 6.01
CA LEU A 530 16.48 -25.71 4.98
C LEU A 530 16.72 -26.52 3.70
N LEU A 531 15.64 -26.88 3.01
CA LEU A 531 15.63 -27.56 1.73
C LEU A 531 14.79 -26.74 0.76
N SER A 532 15.39 -26.25 -0.31
CA SER A 532 14.73 -25.53 -1.39
C SER A 532 14.51 -26.47 -2.57
N ALA A 533 13.29 -26.49 -3.10
CA ALA A 533 12.90 -27.19 -4.31
C ALA A 533 12.31 -26.18 -5.30
N ASP A 534 13.07 -25.84 -6.34
CA ASP A 534 12.70 -24.82 -7.33
C ASP A 534 12.44 -25.46 -8.70
N TYR A 535 11.32 -25.12 -9.35
CA TYR A 535 11.06 -25.62 -10.69
C TYR A 535 11.97 -24.91 -11.71
N SER A 536 12.86 -25.67 -12.34
CA SER A 536 13.74 -25.14 -13.37
C SER A 536 12.94 -24.70 -14.60
N GLN A 537 12.79 -23.38 -14.78
CA GLN A 537 12.23 -22.76 -15.99
C GLN A 537 10.77 -23.15 -16.25
N ILE A 538 9.94 -23.25 -15.19
CA ILE A 538 8.56 -23.76 -15.30
C ILE A 538 7.71 -23.03 -16.34
N GLU A 539 7.82 -21.70 -16.44
CA GLU A 539 7.00 -20.93 -17.38
C GLU A 539 7.31 -21.27 -18.84
N LEU A 540 8.58 -21.57 -19.18
CA LEU A 540 8.96 -21.99 -20.54
C LEU A 540 8.54 -23.43 -20.82
N ARG A 541 8.63 -24.33 -19.82
CA ARG A 541 8.12 -25.69 -19.94
C ARG A 541 6.60 -25.69 -20.15
N VAL A 542 5.87 -24.87 -19.40
CA VAL A 542 4.43 -24.66 -19.59
C VAL A 542 4.13 -24.07 -20.96
N ALA A 543 4.91 -23.09 -21.42
CA ALA A 543 4.75 -22.56 -22.76
C ALA A 543 4.87 -23.66 -23.83
N ALA A 544 5.87 -24.54 -23.72
CA ALA A 544 6.05 -25.69 -24.61
C ALA A 544 4.86 -26.68 -24.55
N ILE A 545 4.34 -26.96 -23.34
CA ILE A 545 3.18 -27.84 -23.14
C ILE A 545 1.92 -27.26 -23.78
N LEU A 546 1.65 -25.97 -23.57
CA LEU A 546 0.46 -25.29 -24.07
C LEU A 546 0.52 -25.08 -25.58
N SER A 547 1.69 -24.72 -26.10
CA SER A 547 1.89 -24.47 -27.53
C SER A 547 2.01 -25.75 -28.36
N ARG A 548 2.40 -26.86 -27.72
CA ARG A 548 2.78 -28.13 -28.37
C ARG A 548 3.87 -27.92 -29.43
N ASP A 549 4.77 -26.98 -29.19
CA ASP A 549 5.85 -26.68 -30.11
C ASP A 549 6.89 -27.80 -30.09
N GLU A 550 7.04 -28.50 -31.21
CA GLU A 550 7.87 -29.71 -31.33
C GLU A 550 9.34 -29.44 -30.99
N LYS A 551 9.90 -28.33 -31.49
CA LYS A 551 11.31 -27.98 -31.25
C LYS A 551 11.55 -27.60 -29.80
N MET A 552 10.67 -26.81 -29.20
CA MET A 552 10.78 -26.43 -27.80
C MET A 552 10.63 -27.65 -26.87
N ILE A 553 9.70 -28.57 -27.18
CA ILE A 553 9.55 -29.84 -26.46
C ILE A 553 10.82 -30.69 -26.59
N ALA A 554 11.34 -30.87 -27.80
CA ALA A 554 12.55 -31.65 -28.04
C ALA A 554 13.76 -31.08 -27.29
N ALA A 555 13.91 -29.74 -27.26
CA ALA A 555 14.98 -29.08 -26.52
C ALA A 555 14.92 -29.41 -25.01
N PHE A 556 13.73 -29.43 -24.41
CA PHE A 556 13.58 -29.80 -23.01
C PHE A 556 13.78 -31.30 -22.75
N GLN A 557 13.36 -32.18 -23.67
CA GLN A 557 13.58 -33.63 -23.57
C GLN A 557 15.08 -33.98 -23.62
N GLN A 558 15.85 -33.23 -24.39
CA GLN A 558 17.31 -33.35 -24.50
C GLN A 558 18.06 -32.62 -23.36
N ASN A 559 17.35 -32.04 -22.38
CA ASN A 559 17.91 -31.21 -21.30
C ASN A 559 18.79 -30.03 -21.79
N LEU A 560 18.50 -29.49 -22.97
CA LEU A 560 19.21 -28.33 -23.49
C LEU A 560 18.83 -27.06 -22.70
N ASP A 561 19.77 -26.13 -22.61
CA ASP A 561 19.48 -24.77 -22.13
C ASP A 561 18.72 -24.03 -23.23
N ILE A 562 17.40 -23.88 -23.05
CA ILE A 562 16.53 -23.23 -24.04
C ILE A 562 17.00 -21.81 -24.39
N HIS A 563 17.62 -21.08 -23.45
CA HIS A 563 18.14 -19.74 -23.75
C HIS A 563 19.37 -19.81 -24.66
N LYS A 564 20.24 -20.82 -24.48
CA LYS A 564 21.35 -21.05 -25.41
C LYS A 564 20.84 -21.54 -26.76
N ALA A 565 19.85 -22.42 -26.79
CA ALA A 565 19.25 -22.89 -28.05
C ALA A 565 18.64 -21.74 -28.85
N THR A 566 17.85 -20.88 -28.19
CA THR A 566 17.33 -19.65 -28.81
C THR A 566 18.45 -18.74 -29.29
N ALA A 567 19.51 -18.55 -28.49
CA ALA A 567 20.64 -17.70 -28.87
C ALA A 567 21.40 -18.25 -30.09
N ALA A 568 21.64 -19.56 -30.12
CA ALA A 568 22.29 -20.24 -31.24
C ALA A 568 21.53 -19.99 -32.55
N ASN A 569 20.20 -20.06 -32.50
CA ASN A 569 19.35 -19.79 -33.65
C ASN A 569 19.40 -18.30 -34.07
N ILE A 570 19.04 -17.36 -33.18
CA ILE A 570 18.89 -15.94 -33.57
C ILE A 570 20.21 -15.22 -33.91
N PHE A 571 21.35 -15.77 -33.46
CA PHE A 571 22.68 -15.26 -33.81
C PHE A 571 23.38 -16.11 -34.87
N ASN A 572 22.74 -17.20 -35.32
CA ASN A 572 23.30 -18.16 -36.27
C ASN A 572 24.70 -18.66 -35.85
N VAL A 573 24.83 -19.14 -34.61
CA VAL A 573 26.06 -19.70 -34.04
C VAL A 573 25.81 -21.09 -33.46
N ASN A 574 26.84 -21.94 -33.41
CA ASN A 574 26.74 -23.24 -32.74
C ASN A 574 26.42 -23.08 -31.24
N LEU A 575 25.63 -24.01 -30.68
CA LEU A 575 25.19 -24.00 -29.27
C LEU A 575 26.36 -23.85 -28.27
N GLU A 576 27.49 -24.49 -28.56
CA GLU A 576 28.70 -24.45 -27.73
C GLU A 576 29.41 -23.09 -27.76
N ASN A 577 29.26 -22.36 -28.87
CA ASN A 577 29.90 -21.06 -29.10
C ASN A 577 29.02 -19.89 -28.63
N VAL A 578 27.85 -20.17 -28.03
CA VAL A 578 26.97 -19.13 -27.48
C VAL A 578 27.65 -18.45 -26.28
N SER A 579 27.96 -17.17 -26.45
CA SER A 579 28.48 -16.34 -25.37
C SER A 579 27.43 -16.07 -24.29
N ASN A 580 27.90 -15.74 -23.07
CA ASN A 580 27.02 -15.34 -21.98
C ASN A 580 26.15 -14.12 -22.34
N SER A 581 26.67 -13.17 -23.11
CA SER A 581 25.92 -11.99 -23.57
C SER A 581 24.75 -12.38 -24.48
N GLN A 582 25.01 -13.22 -25.49
CA GLN A 582 23.99 -13.73 -26.40
C GLN A 582 22.91 -14.51 -25.66
N ARG A 583 23.31 -15.37 -24.71
CA ARG A 583 22.37 -16.09 -23.83
C ARG A 583 21.47 -15.16 -23.04
N GLN A 584 21.98 -14.02 -22.52
CA GLN A 584 21.15 -13.05 -21.79
C GLN A 584 20.15 -12.33 -22.71
N ILE A 585 20.54 -11.99 -23.94
CA ILE A 585 19.63 -11.40 -24.95
C ILE A 585 18.50 -12.39 -25.27
N ALA A 586 18.85 -13.65 -25.56
CA ALA A 586 17.88 -14.70 -25.83
C ALA A 586 16.98 -15.01 -24.63
N LYS A 587 17.50 -14.92 -23.40
CA LYS A 587 16.69 -15.01 -22.17
C LYS A 587 15.65 -13.89 -22.11
N ARG A 588 16.05 -12.64 -22.36
CA ARG A 588 15.12 -11.50 -22.41
C ARG A 588 14.08 -11.66 -23.50
N LEU A 589 14.45 -12.21 -24.65
CA LEU A 589 13.54 -12.50 -25.76
C LEU A 589 12.50 -13.56 -25.37
N ASN A 590 12.95 -14.72 -24.88
CA ASN A 590 12.10 -15.81 -24.41
C ASN A 590 11.01 -15.30 -23.47
N PHE A 591 11.40 -14.68 -22.35
CA PHE A 591 10.43 -14.15 -21.38
C PHE A 591 9.63 -12.98 -21.93
N GLY A 592 10.23 -12.13 -22.76
CA GLY A 592 9.54 -11.03 -23.41
C GLY A 592 8.36 -11.50 -24.26
N ILE A 593 8.56 -12.55 -25.06
CA ILE A 593 7.51 -13.14 -25.89
C ILE A 593 6.41 -13.77 -25.03
N LEU A 594 6.76 -14.53 -23.99
CA LEU A 594 5.77 -15.11 -23.06
C LEU A 594 4.94 -14.05 -22.29
N TYR A 595 5.42 -12.81 -22.22
CA TYR A 595 4.73 -11.69 -21.58
C TYR A 595 4.10 -10.70 -22.58
N GLY A 596 4.09 -11.01 -23.87
CA GLY A 596 3.54 -10.13 -24.92
C GLY A 596 4.31 -8.82 -25.07
N MET A 597 5.61 -8.83 -24.83
CA MET A 597 6.48 -7.67 -25.01
C MET A 597 6.55 -7.28 -26.50
N GLY A 598 6.29 -6.01 -26.80
CA GLY A 598 6.42 -5.50 -28.16
C GLY A 598 7.88 -5.25 -28.57
N LYS A 599 8.14 -5.29 -29.89
CA LYS A 599 9.45 -5.05 -30.52
C LYS A 599 10.26 -3.89 -29.94
N ARG A 600 9.64 -2.72 -29.77
CA ARG A 600 10.32 -1.52 -29.23
C ARG A 600 10.79 -1.73 -27.78
N ALA A 601 9.97 -2.38 -26.96
CA ALA A 601 10.32 -2.67 -25.58
C ALA A 601 11.43 -3.73 -25.50
N PHE A 602 11.40 -4.73 -26.39
CA PHE A 602 12.47 -5.72 -26.49
C PHE A 602 13.80 -5.07 -26.88
N ALA A 603 13.84 -4.26 -27.94
CA ALA A 603 15.05 -3.54 -28.38
C ALA A 603 15.73 -2.77 -27.24
N VAL A 604 14.95 -1.97 -26.48
CA VAL A 604 15.44 -1.21 -25.33
C VAL A 604 15.94 -2.15 -24.22
N SER A 605 15.19 -3.19 -23.90
CA SER A 605 15.57 -4.12 -22.82
C SER A 605 16.80 -4.98 -23.16
N ALA A 606 16.98 -5.33 -24.43
CA ALA A 606 18.09 -6.14 -24.92
C ALA A 606 19.34 -5.29 -25.21
N GLY A 607 19.18 -3.98 -25.45
CA GLY A 607 20.26 -3.09 -25.84
C GLY A 607 20.67 -3.26 -27.31
N VAL A 608 19.70 -3.56 -28.17
CA VAL A 608 19.90 -3.81 -29.61
C VAL A 608 19.09 -2.83 -30.45
N SER A 609 19.45 -2.68 -31.72
CA SER A 609 18.71 -1.82 -32.65
C SER A 609 17.28 -2.33 -32.88
N LEU A 610 16.39 -1.44 -33.35
CA LEU A 610 15.03 -1.85 -33.71
C LEU A 610 15.00 -2.86 -34.86
N ASN A 611 15.99 -2.85 -35.76
CA ASN A 611 16.07 -3.79 -36.87
C ASN A 611 16.51 -5.18 -36.37
N GLU A 612 17.55 -5.25 -35.54
CA GLU A 612 17.96 -6.51 -34.89
C GLU A 612 16.83 -7.10 -34.05
N ALA A 613 16.12 -6.27 -33.28
CA ALA A 613 14.96 -6.71 -32.51
C ALA A 613 13.86 -7.32 -33.39
N ASP A 614 13.63 -6.76 -34.59
CA ASP A 614 12.68 -7.34 -35.56
C ASP A 614 13.14 -8.72 -36.02
N GLN A 615 14.40 -8.81 -36.40
CA GLN A 615 15.01 -10.02 -36.93
C GLN A 615 14.97 -11.13 -35.89
N PHE A 616 15.41 -10.85 -34.65
CA PHE A 616 15.40 -11.84 -33.58
C PHE A 616 14.00 -12.35 -33.25
N ILE A 617 12.98 -11.48 -33.25
CA ILE A 617 11.59 -11.90 -33.03
C ILE A 617 11.09 -12.78 -34.18
N LYS A 618 11.40 -12.41 -35.44
CA LYS A 618 11.05 -13.21 -36.62
C LYS A 618 11.71 -14.58 -36.59
N GLU A 619 13.02 -14.63 -36.36
CA GLU A 619 13.75 -15.89 -36.28
C GLU A 619 13.28 -16.78 -35.12
N TYR A 620 12.94 -16.18 -33.98
CA TYR A 620 12.32 -16.90 -32.87
C TYR A 620 11.01 -17.57 -33.28
N PHE A 621 10.09 -16.84 -33.94
CA PHE A 621 8.80 -17.43 -34.33
C PHE A 621 8.90 -18.39 -35.52
N ASN A 622 9.91 -18.22 -36.38
CA ASN A 622 10.22 -19.19 -37.43
C ASN A 622 10.72 -20.51 -36.83
N ASP A 623 11.47 -20.45 -35.74
CA ASP A 623 11.98 -21.62 -35.04
C ASP A 623 10.91 -22.28 -34.17
N PHE A 624 10.19 -21.49 -33.39
CA PHE A 624 9.11 -21.93 -32.48
C PHE A 624 7.73 -21.59 -33.03
N GLN A 625 7.35 -22.22 -34.15
CA GLN A 625 6.09 -21.97 -34.84
C GLN A 625 4.85 -22.33 -34.01
N GLY A 626 4.93 -23.37 -33.18
CA GLY A 626 3.85 -23.75 -32.27
C GLY A 626 3.58 -22.65 -31.24
N VAL A 627 4.65 -22.01 -30.73
CA VAL A 627 4.52 -20.86 -29.83
C VAL A 627 3.85 -19.68 -30.55
N ALA A 628 4.26 -19.36 -31.77
CA ALA A 628 3.63 -18.30 -32.56
C ALA A 628 2.12 -18.54 -32.74
N CYS A 629 1.75 -19.75 -33.18
CA CYS A 629 0.35 -20.14 -33.39
C CYS A 629 -0.47 -20.06 -32.10
N TYR A 630 0.10 -20.52 -30.98
CA TYR A 630 -0.56 -20.48 -29.67
C TYR A 630 -0.86 -19.06 -29.20
N LEU A 631 0.10 -18.14 -29.36
CA LEU A 631 -0.07 -16.75 -28.93
C LEU A 631 -1.17 -16.04 -29.74
N GLU A 632 -1.21 -16.23 -31.06
CA GLU A 632 -2.28 -15.68 -31.90
C GLU A 632 -3.65 -16.25 -31.51
N LYS A 633 -3.77 -17.59 -31.41
CA LYS A 633 -5.01 -18.24 -30.98
C LYS A 633 -5.49 -17.77 -29.61
N THR A 634 -4.57 -17.52 -28.68
CA THR A 634 -4.91 -17.03 -27.34
C THR A 634 -5.47 -15.61 -27.38
N LYS A 635 -4.90 -14.73 -28.22
CA LYS A 635 -5.44 -13.37 -28.43
C LYS A 635 -6.82 -13.42 -29.07
N ASP A 636 -7.00 -14.23 -30.11
CA ASP A 636 -8.28 -14.39 -30.80
C ASP A 636 -9.36 -14.94 -29.86
N PHE A 637 -9.00 -15.93 -29.04
CA PHE A 637 -9.88 -16.46 -28.01
C PHE A 637 -10.29 -15.38 -27.02
N ALA A 638 -9.33 -14.60 -26.50
CA ALA A 638 -9.61 -13.52 -25.55
C ALA A 638 -10.52 -12.45 -26.17
N ALA A 639 -10.27 -12.05 -27.42
CA ALA A 639 -11.09 -11.09 -28.15
C ALA A 639 -12.51 -11.59 -28.37
N LYS A 640 -12.70 -12.90 -28.61
CA LYS A 640 -14.02 -13.49 -28.81
C LYS A 640 -14.80 -13.68 -27.50
N HIS A 641 -14.14 -14.15 -26.46
CA HIS A 641 -14.80 -14.64 -25.23
C HIS A 641 -14.70 -13.70 -24.03
N GLY A 642 -13.81 -12.70 -24.05
CA GLY A 642 -13.66 -11.74 -22.97
C GLY A 642 -12.93 -12.30 -21.74
N TYR A 643 -12.33 -13.49 -21.87
CA TYR A 643 -11.52 -14.13 -20.84
C TYR A 643 -10.46 -15.04 -21.46
N VAL A 644 -9.50 -15.47 -20.65
CA VAL A 644 -8.56 -16.57 -20.96
C VAL A 644 -8.57 -17.58 -19.83
N GLU A 645 -8.09 -18.79 -20.10
CA GLU A 645 -8.03 -19.86 -19.10
C GLU A 645 -6.72 -20.64 -19.11
N THR A 646 -6.32 -21.14 -17.95
CA THR A 646 -5.19 -22.06 -17.76
C THR A 646 -5.52 -23.45 -18.29
N LEU A 647 -4.52 -24.33 -18.43
CA LEU A 647 -4.69 -25.75 -18.79
C LEU A 647 -5.73 -26.49 -17.94
N PHE A 648 -5.88 -26.10 -16.67
CA PHE A 648 -6.76 -26.77 -15.71
C PHE A 648 -8.10 -26.05 -15.50
N GLY A 649 -8.36 -24.97 -16.25
CA GLY A 649 -9.65 -24.26 -16.23
C GLY A 649 -9.81 -23.20 -15.14
N ARG A 650 -8.73 -22.57 -14.66
CA ARG A 650 -8.80 -21.26 -13.99
C ARG A 650 -8.95 -20.17 -15.04
N ARG A 651 -9.93 -19.29 -14.89
CA ARG A 651 -10.20 -18.19 -15.81
C ARG A 651 -9.75 -16.84 -15.27
N ARG A 652 -9.38 -15.95 -16.19
CA ARG A 652 -9.22 -14.51 -15.93
C ARG A 652 -10.09 -13.73 -16.89
N LEU A 653 -11.04 -12.97 -16.33
CA LEU A 653 -11.87 -12.05 -17.09
C LEU A 653 -11.04 -10.85 -17.56
N LEU A 654 -11.21 -10.46 -18.82
CA LEU A 654 -10.47 -9.41 -19.50
C LEU A 654 -11.43 -8.51 -20.31
N PRO A 655 -12.41 -7.83 -19.68
CA PRO A 655 -13.37 -7.00 -20.41
C PRO A 655 -12.70 -5.87 -21.23
N GLN A 656 -11.47 -5.49 -20.88
CA GLN A 656 -10.72 -4.45 -21.59
C GLN A 656 -10.28 -4.86 -23.01
N VAL A 657 -10.42 -6.14 -23.41
CA VAL A 657 -10.20 -6.55 -24.81
C VAL A 657 -11.17 -5.89 -25.78
N TYR A 658 -12.35 -5.49 -25.29
CA TYR A 658 -13.39 -4.78 -26.05
C TYR A 658 -13.25 -3.25 -26.00
N SER A 659 -12.22 -2.73 -25.33
CA SER A 659 -12.04 -1.28 -25.18
C SER A 659 -11.65 -0.65 -26.51
N SER A 660 -12.30 0.48 -26.87
CA SER A 660 -11.90 1.32 -28.00
C SER A 660 -10.58 2.08 -27.74
N VAL A 661 -10.07 2.09 -26.52
CA VAL A 661 -8.82 2.76 -26.15
C VAL A 661 -7.63 1.83 -26.44
N PRO A 662 -6.76 2.13 -27.42
CA PRO A 662 -5.73 1.20 -27.89
C PRO A 662 -4.74 0.77 -26.79
N PHE A 663 -4.48 1.65 -25.81
CA PHE A 663 -3.61 1.32 -24.68
C PHE A 663 -4.22 0.26 -23.75
N LEU A 664 -5.52 0.36 -23.46
CA LEU A 664 -6.23 -0.61 -22.60
C LEU A 664 -6.35 -1.95 -23.30
N GLN A 665 -6.71 -1.95 -24.60
CA GLN A 665 -6.79 -3.16 -25.41
C GLN A 665 -5.45 -3.90 -25.48
N LYS A 666 -4.36 -3.21 -25.85
CA LYS A 666 -3.01 -3.82 -25.87
C LYS A 666 -2.55 -4.30 -24.50
N SER A 667 -3.00 -3.66 -23.43
CA SER A 667 -2.72 -4.16 -22.08
C SER A 667 -3.49 -5.44 -21.78
N ALA A 668 -4.74 -5.54 -22.23
CA ALA A 668 -5.56 -6.74 -22.11
C ALA A 668 -4.95 -7.92 -22.89
N GLU A 669 -4.49 -7.69 -24.12
CA GLU A 669 -3.80 -8.70 -24.94
C GLU A 669 -2.54 -9.26 -24.25
N ARG A 670 -1.71 -8.39 -23.66
CA ARG A 670 -0.55 -8.83 -22.88
C ARG A 670 -0.95 -9.70 -21.68
N MET A 671 -2.03 -9.33 -21.00
CA MET A 671 -2.57 -10.12 -19.89
C MET A 671 -3.17 -11.45 -20.37
N ALA A 672 -3.79 -11.48 -21.55
CA ALA A 672 -4.33 -12.67 -22.18
C ALA A 672 -3.24 -13.70 -22.51
N ILE A 673 -2.10 -13.24 -23.04
CA ILE A 673 -0.94 -14.08 -23.33
C ILE A 673 -0.29 -14.62 -22.05
N ASN A 674 -0.05 -13.73 -21.08
CA ASN A 674 0.70 -14.10 -19.88
C ASN A 674 -0.07 -15.04 -18.94
N MET A 675 -1.39 -14.84 -18.78
CA MET A 675 -2.14 -15.49 -17.72
C MET A 675 -2.22 -17.02 -17.85
N PRO A 676 -2.50 -17.62 -19.02
CA PRO A 676 -2.55 -19.08 -19.17
C PRO A 676 -1.22 -19.76 -18.80
N ILE A 677 -0.09 -19.17 -19.20
CA ILE A 677 1.25 -19.70 -18.92
C ILE A 677 1.56 -19.59 -17.42
N GLN A 678 1.50 -18.37 -16.88
CA GLN A 678 1.85 -18.15 -15.48
C GLN A 678 0.87 -18.84 -14.53
N GLY A 679 -0.42 -18.87 -14.89
CA GLY A 679 -1.45 -19.50 -14.07
C GLY A 679 -1.38 -21.01 -14.10
N THR A 680 -1.08 -21.63 -15.25
CA THR A 680 -0.84 -23.08 -15.30
C THR A 680 0.38 -23.45 -14.45
N ALA A 681 1.47 -22.66 -14.50
CA ALA A 681 2.62 -22.87 -13.61
C ALA A 681 2.24 -22.77 -12.12
N ALA A 682 1.44 -21.76 -11.74
CA ALA A 682 0.95 -21.62 -10.38
C ALA A 682 0.04 -22.79 -9.94
N ASP A 683 -0.82 -23.26 -10.84
CA ASP A 683 -1.69 -24.40 -10.58
C ASP A 683 -0.88 -25.69 -10.37
N LEU A 684 0.18 -25.92 -11.16
CA LEU A 684 1.10 -27.05 -10.97
C LEU A 684 1.77 -27.01 -9.60
N VAL A 685 2.27 -25.84 -9.17
CA VAL A 685 2.87 -25.69 -7.83
C VAL A 685 1.84 -25.97 -6.74
N LYS A 686 0.61 -25.46 -6.87
CA LYS A 686 -0.47 -25.71 -5.91
C LYS A 686 -0.88 -27.18 -5.85
N MET A 687 -0.96 -27.85 -7.00
CA MET A 687 -1.23 -29.28 -7.07
C MET A 687 -0.11 -30.07 -6.35
N ALA A 688 1.15 -29.71 -6.59
CA ALA A 688 2.29 -30.36 -5.92
C ALA A 688 2.26 -30.14 -4.40
N MET A 689 1.88 -28.94 -3.93
CA MET A 689 1.68 -28.68 -2.50
C MET A 689 0.59 -29.57 -1.90
N VAL A 690 -0.51 -29.81 -2.62
CA VAL A 690 -1.58 -30.72 -2.19
C VAL A 690 -1.08 -32.17 -2.15
N ASP A 691 -0.35 -32.61 -3.17
CA ASP A 691 0.18 -33.98 -3.24
C ASP A 691 1.24 -34.25 -2.16
N LEU A 692 1.97 -33.22 -1.73
CA LEU A 692 2.93 -33.28 -0.63
C LEU A 692 2.28 -33.34 0.76
N THR A 693 0.97 -33.10 0.91
CA THR A 693 0.30 -32.99 2.23
C THR A 693 0.61 -34.19 3.13
N ALA A 694 0.58 -35.41 2.59
CA ALA A 694 0.84 -36.63 3.35
C ALA A 694 2.29 -36.77 3.85
N TYR A 695 3.23 -36.03 3.23
CA TYR A 695 4.65 -36.04 3.60
C TYR A 695 5.01 -34.92 4.58
N ILE A 696 4.20 -33.86 4.65
CA ILE A 696 4.45 -32.72 5.53
C ILE A 696 4.10 -33.11 6.98
N ASN A 697 5.10 -33.12 7.86
CA ASN A 697 4.97 -33.49 9.26
C ASN A 697 5.96 -32.70 10.13
N ASN A 698 6.16 -33.11 11.39
CA ASN A 698 7.06 -32.42 12.32
C ASN A 698 8.54 -32.48 11.92
N ASP A 699 8.92 -33.45 11.09
CA ASP A 699 10.31 -33.71 10.65
C ASP A 699 10.58 -33.14 9.26
N CYS A 700 9.55 -32.89 8.46
CA CYS A 700 9.62 -32.21 7.16
C CYS A 700 8.48 -31.18 7.05
N ARG A 701 8.82 -29.90 7.23
CA ARG A 701 7.85 -28.81 7.33
C ARG A 701 7.94 -27.93 6.09
N LEU A 702 6.83 -27.67 5.42
CA LEU A 702 6.75 -26.61 4.41
C LEU A 702 6.66 -25.26 5.13
N VAL A 703 7.62 -24.36 4.88
CA VAL A 703 7.73 -23.08 5.62
C VAL A 703 7.45 -21.85 4.76
N CYS A 704 7.69 -21.92 3.45
CA CYS A 704 7.46 -20.79 2.55
C CYS A 704 7.26 -21.25 1.11
N GLN A 705 6.48 -20.47 0.35
CA GLN A 705 6.37 -20.58 -1.09
C GLN A 705 6.80 -19.25 -1.73
N VAL A 706 7.76 -19.29 -2.65
CA VAL A 706 8.28 -18.10 -3.35
C VAL A 706 8.23 -18.34 -4.85
N HIS A 707 7.21 -17.79 -5.51
CA HIS A 707 6.99 -17.94 -6.95
C HIS A 707 6.77 -19.38 -7.41
N ASP A 708 7.82 -20.10 -7.78
CA ASP A 708 7.88 -21.50 -8.18
C ASP A 708 8.79 -22.34 -7.26
N GLU A 709 9.39 -21.71 -6.25
CA GLU A 709 10.20 -22.34 -5.19
C GLU A 709 9.31 -22.75 -4.00
N LEU A 710 9.47 -24.00 -3.54
CA LEU A 710 8.96 -24.48 -2.25
C LEU A 710 10.14 -24.62 -1.27
N LEU A 711 10.04 -23.96 -0.13
CA LEU A 711 11.05 -23.99 0.93
C LEU A 711 10.55 -24.83 2.10
N PHE A 712 11.35 -25.81 2.48
CA PHE A 712 11.11 -26.72 3.59
C PHE A 712 12.15 -26.54 4.69
N GLU A 713 11.78 -26.89 5.90
CA GLU A 713 12.65 -27.11 7.04
C GLU A 713 12.58 -28.60 7.39
N VAL A 714 13.69 -29.32 7.22
CA VAL A 714 13.76 -30.79 7.28
C VAL A 714 14.81 -31.23 8.29
N LYS A 715 14.54 -32.23 9.11
CA LYS A 715 15.55 -32.80 10.01
C LYS A 715 16.78 -33.26 9.21
N SER A 716 17.94 -33.00 9.77
CA SER A 716 19.22 -33.17 9.06
C SER A 716 19.52 -34.62 8.68
N ASP A 717 19.02 -35.59 9.44
CA ASP A 717 19.20 -37.03 9.25
C ASP A 717 18.33 -37.61 8.12
N ILE A 718 17.18 -37.01 7.82
CA ILE A 718 16.27 -37.47 6.77
C ILE A 718 16.31 -36.65 5.48
N ILE A 719 17.15 -35.61 5.40
CA ILE A 719 17.10 -34.63 4.30
C ILE A 719 17.29 -35.24 2.90
N LEU A 720 18.18 -36.24 2.75
CA LEU A 720 18.38 -36.95 1.47
C LEU A 720 17.14 -37.75 1.05
N LYS A 721 16.47 -38.40 2.00
CA LYS A 721 15.23 -39.14 1.73
C LYS A 721 14.11 -38.17 1.36
N SER A 722 13.99 -37.07 2.10
CA SER A 722 13.00 -36.02 1.84
C SER A 722 13.19 -35.34 0.50
N SER A 723 14.43 -35.03 0.10
CA SER A 723 14.70 -34.37 -1.18
C SER A 723 14.29 -35.24 -2.37
N LEU A 724 14.58 -36.54 -2.35
CA LEU A 724 14.17 -37.50 -3.38
C LEU A 724 12.65 -37.61 -3.50
N ILE A 725 11.95 -37.71 -2.37
CA ILE A 725 10.48 -37.80 -2.34
C ILE A 725 9.86 -36.50 -2.86
N ILE A 726 10.30 -35.35 -2.34
CA ILE A 726 9.79 -34.04 -2.74
C ILE A 726 10.02 -33.83 -4.24
N SER A 727 11.24 -34.06 -4.74
CA SER A 727 11.55 -33.95 -6.17
C SER A 727 10.63 -34.85 -6.99
N ARG A 728 10.46 -36.12 -6.61
CA ARG A 728 9.60 -37.05 -7.35
C ARG A 728 8.16 -36.58 -7.41
N VAL A 729 7.59 -36.09 -6.31
CA VAL A 729 6.21 -35.57 -6.26
C VAL A 729 6.06 -34.36 -7.18
N LEU A 730 6.98 -33.39 -7.10
CA LEU A 730 6.94 -32.19 -7.94
C LEU A 730 7.11 -32.53 -9.43
N GLU A 731 8.04 -33.42 -9.78
CA GLU A 731 8.27 -33.82 -11.18
C GLU A 731 7.09 -34.59 -11.78
N SER A 732 6.32 -35.31 -10.95
CA SER A 732 5.21 -36.17 -11.39
C SER A 732 3.81 -35.56 -11.23
N VAL A 733 3.70 -34.32 -10.74
CA VAL A 733 2.42 -33.62 -10.52
C VAL A 733 1.55 -33.54 -11.79
N TYR A 734 2.18 -33.56 -12.96
CA TYR A 734 1.49 -33.57 -14.24
C TYR A 734 2.27 -34.36 -15.29
N ASN A 735 1.62 -35.37 -15.86
CA ASN A 735 2.19 -36.15 -16.95
C ASN A 735 2.15 -35.34 -18.25
N SER A 736 3.32 -34.96 -18.77
CA SER A 736 3.46 -34.15 -19.97
C SER A 736 4.67 -34.60 -20.81
N PRO A 737 4.70 -34.29 -22.12
CA PRO A 737 5.87 -34.55 -22.97
C PRO A 737 7.15 -33.84 -22.50
N VAL A 738 7.01 -32.80 -21.67
CA VAL A 738 8.10 -32.02 -21.09
C VAL A 738 8.23 -32.36 -19.61
N ARG A 739 9.37 -32.91 -19.19
CA ARG A 739 9.67 -33.17 -17.77
C ARG A 739 9.71 -31.85 -17.00
N LEU A 740 9.08 -31.79 -15.84
CA LEU A 740 9.10 -30.64 -14.93
C LEU A 740 10.32 -30.72 -13.99
N LYS A 741 11.52 -30.42 -14.50
CA LYS A 741 12.78 -30.55 -13.72
C LYS A 741 12.78 -29.69 -12.45
N ILE A 742 13.25 -30.26 -11.34
CA ILE A 742 13.44 -29.58 -10.05
C ILE A 742 14.94 -29.40 -9.76
N ASP A 743 15.33 -28.19 -9.36
CA ASP A 743 16.65 -27.91 -8.81
C ASP A 743 16.56 -27.91 -7.27
N LEU A 744 17.32 -28.79 -6.63
CA LEU A 744 17.32 -28.97 -5.17
C LEU A 744 18.54 -28.31 -4.54
N LYS A 745 18.34 -27.64 -3.41
CA LYS A 745 19.42 -27.08 -2.59
C LYS A 745 19.16 -27.26 -1.11
N GLN A 746 20.20 -27.47 -0.31
CA GLN A 746 20.09 -27.57 1.14
C GLN A 746 21.11 -26.70 1.86
N GLY A 747 20.78 -26.20 3.05
CA GLY A 747 21.70 -25.39 3.85
C GLY A 747 21.19 -25.10 5.26
N ALA A 748 22.06 -24.56 6.11
CA ALA A 748 21.66 -24.10 7.44
C ALA A 748 20.84 -22.79 7.39
N ASN A 749 21.03 -22.01 6.33
CA ASN A 749 20.30 -20.77 6.07
C ASN A 749 19.97 -20.65 4.58
N TRP A 750 19.15 -19.67 4.22
CA TRP A 750 18.57 -19.56 2.88
C TRP A 750 19.55 -19.05 1.80
N VAL A 751 20.71 -18.54 2.18
CA VAL A 751 21.73 -18.07 1.20
C VAL A 751 22.84 -19.09 1.01
N ASP A 752 23.30 -19.72 2.08
CA ASP A 752 24.41 -20.67 2.07
C ASP A 752 23.92 -22.08 1.71
N MET A 753 22.90 -22.19 0.85
CA MET A 753 22.40 -23.47 0.38
C MET A 753 23.24 -23.99 -0.79
N GLU A 754 23.64 -25.25 -0.71
CA GLU A 754 24.39 -25.96 -1.75
C GLU A 754 23.47 -26.85 -2.56
N SER A 755 23.73 -26.94 -3.86
CA SER A 755 23.00 -27.86 -4.76
C SER A 755 23.20 -29.31 -4.31
N MET A 756 22.11 -30.09 -4.39
CA MET A 756 22.11 -31.52 -4.06
C MET A 756 22.34 -32.40 -5.28
#